data_AF-A0AAW1BA53-F1
#
_entry.id   AF-A0AAW1BA53-F1
#
_cell.length_a   1.000
_cell.length_b   1.000
_cell.length_c   1.000
_cell.angle_alpha   90.00
_cell.angle_beta   90.00
_cell.angle_gamma   90.00
#
_symmetry.space_group_name_H-M   'P 1'
#
loop_
_entity.id
_entity.type
_entity.pdbx_description
1 polymer ?
#
loop_
_entity_poly.entity_id
_entity_poly.type
_entity_poly.pdbx_seq_one_letter_code
_entity_poly.pdbx_strand_id
1 'polypeptide(L)'
;MEKILEGLVSSSYPLAVKRMIVKRVVESAESPLSGPQCQAMFALSTRLILQGPDQFQRQVGRQVLEAYARHHRDDFEAFFTRDLVLALLRGGSPTCPLLPPPSPAPGLGSNLDPGVLDYVQTGLRLLISCPAVLELFALLQREALRLVSERPPASLCARLCQLLSDFPQCLPRGRKLALAFCQQLVRSIAHFQTQSTREVALRLYVSQVTQVSNLLRSIWKAEPDTLLPSLQELFAIISSTDTSEPSVALASLVQHIPLQMITVLIGSLTTDPNVKDASMTQALCRMIDWLSWPLAQHVETWVIALLKGLAAVQKFTILIDVTLLKIKLVFNRLWFPLVRPGALAVLSHMLLSFQHSPEAFHLIVPHVVKLVILVKSNGLPTSTAFLEQLSELMHCMMYHYSGFPELYEPILEAIKELSKPNEEKIKMILNQSAWTSQSSSLQSCLSRFSGKSETGKTGLINLGNTCYMNSVIQALFMATDFRRHVLSLNLNGCNSLMRKLQHLFAFLAHTQRDAYAPRLFFEASRPPWFTSRSQQDCSEYLRFLLDRLHEEERTLKILSSSKFSEDMNEESLVQEKELMDAITKDNKLYLQEQELSARTQALEASAASCSFRPNGFDDNDPPGSCGPTGGGGGGGFSTVGRLVF
;
A
#
# COMPACT_ATOMS: atom_id res chain seq x y z
N MET A 1 -40.03 -6.44 48.16
CA MET A 1 -38.60 -6.44 47.78
C MET A 1 -38.30 -5.39 46.71
N GLU A 2 -39.14 -5.22 45.69
CA GLU A 2 -39.01 -4.19 44.64
C GLU A 2 -38.79 -2.76 45.20
N LYS A 3 -39.72 -2.25 46.02
CA LYS A 3 -39.56 -0.93 46.69
C LYS A 3 -38.33 -0.80 47.59
N ILE A 4 -37.92 -1.89 48.25
CA ILE A 4 -36.70 -1.90 49.08
C ILE A 4 -35.47 -1.73 48.19
N LEU A 5 -35.43 -2.44 47.07
CA LEU A 5 -34.34 -2.34 46.10
C LEU A 5 -34.29 -0.95 45.46
N GLU A 6 -35.43 -0.39 45.06
CA GLU A 6 -35.55 0.95 44.49
C GLU A 6 -35.07 2.05 45.46
N GLY A 7 -35.44 1.97 46.73
CA GLY A 7 -34.93 2.87 47.77
C GLY A 7 -33.43 2.66 48.05
N LEU A 8 -32.96 1.41 47.99
CA LEU A 8 -31.55 1.08 48.23
C LEU A 8 -30.62 1.66 47.16
N VAL A 9 -30.95 1.48 45.89
CA VAL A 9 -30.10 1.95 44.77
C VAL A 9 -30.00 3.47 44.74
N SER A 10 -31.08 4.17 45.11
CA SER A 10 -31.14 5.64 45.20
C SER A 10 -30.55 6.21 46.51
N SER A 11 -30.34 5.38 47.54
CA SER A 11 -29.77 5.82 48.82
C SER A 11 -28.28 6.18 48.74
N SER A 12 -27.79 6.88 49.77
CA SER A 12 -26.37 7.16 50.00
C SER A 12 -25.68 6.15 50.93
N TYR A 13 -26.27 4.99 51.19
CA TYR A 13 -25.69 3.98 52.10
C TYR A 13 -24.31 3.48 51.62
N PRO A 14 -23.42 3.07 52.55
CA PRO A 14 -22.13 2.49 52.20
C PRO A 14 -22.26 1.26 51.29
N LEU A 15 -21.32 1.09 50.36
CA LEU A 15 -21.37 0.01 49.35
C LEU A 15 -21.45 -1.39 49.98
N ALA A 16 -20.80 -1.61 51.13
CA ALA A 16 -20.87 -2.88 51.86
C ALA A 16 -22.31 -3.20 52.33
N VAL A 17 -23.02 -2.19 52.84
CA VAL A 17 -24.42 -2.32 53.27
C VAL A 17 -25.32 -2.56 52.07
N LYS A 18 -25.12 -1.80 50.98
CA LYS A 18 -25.85 -2.01 49.72
C LYS A 18 -25.69 -3.44 49.20
N ARG A 19 -24.46 -3.97 49.15
CA ARG A 19 -24.20 -5.35 48.71
C ARG A 19 -24.86 -6.40 49.60
N MET A 20 -24.87 -6.20 50.92
CA MET A 20 -25.53 -7.12 51.85
C MET A 20 -27.04 -7.17 51.61
N ILE A 21 -27.67 -6.00 51.44
CA ILE A 21 -29.12 -5.93 51.19
C ILE A 21 -29.46 -6.49 49.80
N VAL A 22 -28.66 -6.19 48.77
CA VAL A 22 -28.81 -6.80 47.43
C VAL A 22 -28.75 -8.32 47.52
N LYS A 23 -27.82 -8.88 48.31
CA LYS A 23 -27.75 -10.34 48.52
C LYS A 23 -29.05 -10.89 49.10
N ARG A 24 -29.64 -10.22 50.10
CA ARG A 24 -30.95 -10.61 50.66
C ARG A 24 -32.09 -10.50 49.63
N VAL A 25 -32.07 -9.49 48.78
CA VAL A 25 -33.05 -9.34 47.69
C VAL A 25 -32.91 -10.49 46.69
N VAL A 26 -31.69 -10.88 46.34
CA VAL A 26 -31.43 -12.04 45.46
C VAL A 26 -31.89 -13.36 46.12
N GLU A 27 -31.58 -13.59 47.40
CA GLU A 27 -32.04 -14.76 48.17
C GLU A 27 -33.57 -14.85 48.21
N SER A 28 -34.27 -13.71 48.23
CA SER A 28 -35.74 -13.70 48.27
C SER A 28 -36.42 -14.19 46.98
N ALA A 29 -35.67 -14.38 45.89
CA ALA A 29 -36.17 -14.97 44.66
C ALA A 29 -36.54 -16.47 44.82
N GLU A 30 -36.04 -17.15 45.85
CA GLU A 30 -36.36 -18.57 46.10
C GLU A 30 -37.78 -18.77 46.65
N SER A 31 -38.40 -17.71 47.16
CA SER A 31 -39.74 -17.76 47.73
C SER A 31 -40.80 -17.67 46.63
N PRO A 32 -41.96 -18.35 46.75
CA PRO A 32 -43.05 -18.20 45.79
C PRO A 32 -43.60 -16.77 45.81
N LEU A 33 -43.72 -16.16 44.63
CA LEU A 33 -44.20 -14.80 44.44
C LEU A 33 -45.41 -14.81 43.51
N SER A 34 -46.26 -13.78 43.60
CA SER A 34 -47.37 -13.61 42.66
C SER A 34 -46.88 -12.98 41.34
N GLY A 35 -47.57 -13.28 40.23
CA GLY A 35 -47.23 -12.72 38.92
C GLY A 35 -47.00 -11.20 38.89
N PRO A 36 -47.83 -10.36 39.54
CA PRO A 36 -47.58 -8.92 39.65
C PRO A 36 -46.30 -8.56 40.41
N GLN A 37 -45.91 -9.32 41.43
CA GLN A 37 -44.67 -9.11 42.18
C GLN A 37 -43.44 -9.46 41.31
N CYS A 38 -43.52 -10.55 40.54
CA CYS A 38 -42.50 -10.92 39.56
C CYS A 38 -42.35 -9.82 38.49
N GLN A 39 -43.46 -9.37 37.90
CA GLN A 39 -43.45 -8.31 36.88
C GLN A 39 -42.84 -6.99 37.38
N ALA A 40 -43.15 -6.58 38.61
CA ALA A 40 -42.57 -5.37 39.22
C ALA A 40 -41.05 -5.51 39.40
N MET A 41 -40.57 -6.67 39.86
CA MET A 41 -39.16 -6.96 39.99
C MET A 41 -38.43 -6.99 38.64
N PHE A 42 -39.04 -7.59 37.61
CA PHE A 42 -38.48 -7.59 36.26
C PHE A 42 -38.42 -6.17 35.68
N ALA A 43 -39.49 -5.37 35.79
CA ALA A 43 -39.48 -3.98 35.32
C ALA A 43 -38.40 -3.12 36.00
N LEU A 44 -38.27 -3.22 37.33
CA LEU A 44 -37.23 -2.49 38.07
C LEU A 44 -35.83 -2.95 37.66
N SER A 45 -35.58 -4.25 37.59
CA SER A 45 -34.26 -4.77 37.23
C SER A 45 -33.89 -4.42 35.79
N THR A 46 -34.81 -4.49 34.83
CA THR A 46 -34.62 -4.00 33.45
C THR A 46 -34.29 -2.52 33.43
N ARG A 47 -35.00 -1.68 34.20
CA ARG A 47 -34.71 -0.25 34.33
C ARG A 47 -33.29 0.00 34.87
N LEU A 48 -32.88 -0.75 35.89
CA LEU A 48 -31.52 -0.63 36.44
C LEU A 48 -30.44 -1.05 35.45
N ILE A 49 -30.69 -2.06 34.62
CA ILE A 49 -29.73 -2.53 33.61
C ILE A 49 -29.55 -1.48 32.51
N LEU A 50 -30.65 -0.95 31.97
CA LEU A 50 -30.63 -0.08 30.79
C LEU A 50 -30.40 1.40 31.14
N GLN A 51 -30.89 1.87 32.28
CA GLN A 51 -30.88 3.29 32.67
C GLN A 51 -30.10 3.56 33.96
N GLY A 52 -29.42 2.55 34.53
CA GLY A 52 -28.61 2.72 35.72
C GLY A 52 -27.50 3.77 35.51
N PRO A 53 -27.37 4.80 36.37
CA PRO A 53 -26.40 5.88 36.21
C PRO A 53 -24.96 5.43 36.50
N ASP A 54 -24.78 4.37 37.30
CA ASP A 54 -23.48 3.84 37.68
C ASP A 54 -23.37 2.32 37.40
N GLN A 55 -22.13 1.82 37.36
CA GLN A 55 -21.84 0.41 37.08
C GLN A 55 -22.44 -0.53 38.15
N PHE A 56 -22.55 -0.06 39.40
CA PHE A 56 -23.10 -0.85 40.49
C PHE A 56 -24.58 -1.12 40.29
N GLN A 57 -25.39 -0.11 39.95
CA GLN A 57 -26.82 -0.25 39.68
C GLN A 57 -27.10 -1.18 38.51
N ARG A 58 -26.34 -1.04 37.41
CA ARG A 58 -26.45 -1.96 36.26
C ARG A 58 -26.13 -3.40 36.65
N GLN A 59 -25.09 -3.60 37.47
CA GLN A 59 -24.71 -4.93 37.97
C GLN A 59 -25.78 -5.53 38.90
N VAL A 60 -26.34 -4.73 39.81
CA VAL A 60 -27.43 -5.14 40.69
C VAL A 60 -28.66 -5.54 39.89
N GLY A 61 -29.03 -4.74 38.89
CA GLY A 61 -30.11 -5.06 37.96
C GLY A 61 -29.92 -6.43 37.30
N ARG A 62 -28.71 -6.73 36.78
CA ARG A 62 -28.39 -8.05 36.18
C ARG A 62 -28.52 -9.19 37.19
N GLN A 63 -27.96 -9.03 38.39
CA GLN A 63 -28.00 -10.08 39.43
C GLN A 63 -29.43 -10.41 39.86
N VAL A 64 -30.24 -9.37 40.08
CA VAL A 64 -31.64 -9.52 40.49
C VAL A 64 -32.47 -10.13 39.37
N LEU A 65 -32.33 -9.62 38.14
CA LEU A 65 -33.04 -10.17 36.97
C LEU A 65 -32.76 -11.66 36.80
N GLU A 66 -31.48 -12.06 36.81
CA GLU A 66 -31.09 -13.45 36.62
C GLU A 66 -31.60 -14.37 37.73
N ALA A 67 -31.58 -13.92 38.98
CA ALA A 67 -32.10 -14.71 40.10
C ALA A 67 -33.61 -14.92 39.98
N TYR A 68 -34.38 -13.84 39.81
CA TYR A 68 -35.83 -13.92 39.71
C TYR A 68 -36.30 -14.67 38.46
N ALA A 69 -35.62 -14.50 37.32
CA ALA A 69 -35.97 -15.22 36.09
C ALA A 69 -35.66 -16.72 36.16
N ARG A 70 -34.65 -17.14 36.96
CA ARG A 70 -34.35 -18.56 37.18
C ARG A 70 -35.41 -19.25 38.04
N HIS A 71 -35.92 -18.58 39.07
CA HIS A 71 -36.92 -19.13 39.99
C HIS A 71 -38.37 -18.96 39.51
N HIS A 72 -38.66 -17.91 38.74
CA HIS A 72 -40.00 -17.57 38.21
C HIS A 72 -39.98 -17.48 36.68
N ARG A 73 -39.71 -18.62 36.04
CA ARG A 73 -39.46 -18.67 34.59
C ARG A 73 -40.70 -18.39 33.74
N ASP A 74 -41.85 -18.92 34.13
CA ASP A 74 -43.11 -18.72 33.39
C ASP A 74 -43.55 -17.24 33.44
N ASP A 75 -43.39 -16.59 34.60
CA ASP A 75 -43.62 -15.15 34.74
C ASP A 75 -42.63 -14.32 33.92
N PHE A 76 -41.37 -14.77 33.83
CA PHE A 76 -40.36 -14.11 32.99
C PHE A 76 -40.65 -14.28 31.50
N GLU A 77 -41.14 -15.44 31.06
CA GLU A 77 -41.59 -15.67 29.69
C GLU A 77 -42.77 -14.75 29.32
N ALA A 78 -43.73 -14.57 30.24
CA ALA A 78 -44.84 -13.63 30.07
C ALA A 78 -44.39 -12.14 30.07
N PHE A 79 -43.28 -11.81 30.74
CA PHE A 79 -42.73 -10.45 30.77
C PHE A 79 -41.85 -10.15 29.55
N PHE A 80 -40.96 -11.06 29.17
CA PHE A 80 -39.97 -10.87 28.12
C PHE A 80 -40.54 -11.29 26.75
N THR A 81 -41.53 -10.53 26.30
CA THR A 81 -42.29 -10.82 25.09
C THR A 81 -41.61 -10.32 23.82
N ARG A 82 -42.09 -10.82 22.67
CA ARG A 82 -41.71 -10.34 21.34
C ARG A 82 -41.85 -8.82 21.20
N ASP A 83 -42.95 -8.24 21.71
CA ASP A 83 -43.22 -6.81 21.59
C ASP A 83 -42.27 -5.97 22.45
N LEU A 84 -41.91 -6.45 23.64
CA LEU A 84 -40.91 -5.80 24.48
C LEU A 84 -39.56 -5.75 23.77
N VAL A 85 -39.08 -6.90 23.26
CA VAL A 85 -37.80 -6.97 22.54
C VAL A 85 -37.81 -6.09 21.30
N LEU A 86 -38.92 -6.09 20.54
CA LEU A 86 -39.07 -5.25 19.36
C LEU A 86 -39.03 -3.75 19.69
N ALA A 87 -39.73 -3.34 20.75
CA ALA A 87 -39.73 -1.95 21.21
C ALA A 87 -38.32 -1.50 21.62
N LEU A 88 -37.60 -2.35 22.37
CA LEU A 88 -36.23 -2.08 22.79
C LEU A 88 -35.28 -1.92 21.60
N LEU A 89 -35.34 -2.81 20.60
CA LEU A 89 -34.47 -2.76 19.41
C LEU A 89 -34.77 -1.59 18.46
N ARG A 90 -35.99 -1.05 18.50
CA ARG A 90 -36.42 0.08 17.66
C ARG A 90 -36.39 1.42 18.38
N GLY A 91 -36.00 1.46 19.65
CA GLY A 91 -36.03 2.68 20.47
C GLY A 91 -37.45 3.21 20.72
N GLY A 92 -38.46 2.34 20.61
CA GLY A 92 -39.85 2.70 20.92
C GLY A 92 -40.14 2.63 22.42
N SER A 93 -41.18 3.32 22.87
CA SER A 93 -41.70 3.12 24.23
C SER A 93 -42.19 1.67 24.35
N PRO A 94 -41.69 0.89 25.32
CA PRO A 94 -42.21 -0.45 25.55
C PRO A 94 -43.72 -0.36 25.84
N THR A 95 -44.48 -1.32 25.33
CA THR A 95 -45.92 -1.47 25.63
C THR A 95 -46.16 -1.83 27.10
N CYS A 96 -45.10 -2.15 27.85
CA CYS A 96 -45.15 -2.34 29.29
C CYS A 96 -45.28 -0.97 29.99
N PRO A 97 -46.41 -0.67 30.65
CA PRO A 97 -46.65 0.64 31.29
C PRO A 97 -45.71 0.95 32.46
N LEU A 98 -44.90 -0.04 32.90
CA LEU A 98 -43.95 0.06 34.01
C LEU A 98 -42.52 0.40 33.58
N LEU A 99 -42.22 0.38 32.27
CA LEU A 99 -40.91 0.78 31.76
C LEU A 99 -41.03 2.20 31.17
N PRO A 100 -40.21 3.16 31.62
CA PRO A 100 -40.25 4.52 31.09
C PRO A 100 -39.87 4.54 29.60
N PRO A 101 -40.39 5.51 28.82
CA PRO A 101 -40.00 5.66 27.43
C PRO A 101 -38.49 5.89 27.33
N PRO A 102 -37.81 5.36 26.29
CA PRO A 102 -36.41 5.67 26.06
C PRO A 102 -36.25 7.18 25.91
N SER A 103 -35.25 7.75 26.57
CA SER A 103 -34.96 9.19 26.51
C SER A 103 -34.69 9.62 25.06
N PRO A 104 -35.32 10.70 24.57
CA PRO A 104 -35.15 11.15 23.19
C PRO A 104 -33.74 11.73 23.01
N ALA A 105 -32.91 11.06 22.21
CA ALA A 105 -31.70 11.67 21.67
C ALA A 105 -32.04 12.31 20.31
N PRO A 106 -31.66 13.57 20.05
CA PRO A 106 -31.97 14.24 18.80
C PRO A 106 -31.05 13.72 17.67
N GLY A 107 -31.63 13.42 16.50
CA GLY A 107 -30.93 13.41 15.21
C GLY A 107 -30.36 12.07 14.70
N LEU A 108 -30.86 11.67 13.52
CA LEU A 108 -30.28 10.82 12.45
C LEU A 108 -29.27 9.72 12.82
N GLY A 109 -29.67 8.45 12.63
CA GLY A 109 -28.79 7.27 12.64
C GLY A 109 -28.96 6.40 13.89
N SER A 110 -28.76 5.09 13.73
CA SER A 110 -29.03 4.00 14.69
C SER A 110 -28.32 4.13 16.06
N ASN A 111 -28.82 5.02 16.93
CA ASN A 111 -28.35 5.19 18.32
C ASN A 111 -28.96 4.16 19.28
N LEU A 112 -28.94 2.87 18.90
CA LEU A 112 -29.26 1.79 19.84
C LEU A 112 -28.09 1.65 20.82
N ASP A 113 -28.35 1.82 22.12
CA ASP A 113 -27.33 1.57 23.15
C ASP A 113 -26.89 0.09 23.07
N PRO A 114 -25.58 -0.22 22.94
CA PRO A 114 -25.07 -1.58 23.01
C PRO A 114 -25.56 -2.38 24.23
N GLY A 115 -25.89 -1.70 25.34
CA GLY A 115 -26.48 -2.31 26.53
C GLY A 115 -27.84 -2.99 26.29
N VAL A 116 -28.60 -2.56 25.28
CA VAL A 116 -29.87 -3.21 24.90
C VAL A 116 -29.61 -4.60 24.32
N LEU A 117 -28.61 -4.76 23.45
CA LEU A 117 -28.27 -6.07 22.88
C LEU A 117 -27.76 -7.02 23.97
N ASP A 118 -27.03 -6.51 24.96
CA ASP A 118 -26.61 -7.30 26.12
C ASP A 118 -27.79 -7.79 26.95
N TYR A 119 -28.77 -6.92 27.18
CA TYR A 119 -29.98 -7.26 27.90
C TYR A 119 -30.79 -8.33 27.14
N VAL A 120 -30.93 -8.17 25.81
CA VAL A 120 -31.60 -9.15 24.96
C VAL A 120 -30.88 -10.50 25.00
N GLN A 121 -29.54 -10.50 24.89
CA GLN A 121 -28.73 -11.69 24.99
C GLN A 121 -28.91 -12.42 26.33
N THR A 122 -28.93 -11.69 27.45
CA THR A 122 -29.23 -12.25 28.77
C THR A 122 -30.65 -12.84 28.83
N GLY A 123 -31.65 -12.14 28.29
CA GLY A 123 -33.03 -12.64 28.23
C GLY A 123 -33.16 -13.95 27.45
N LEU A 124 -32.51 -14.04 26.28
CA LEU A 124 -32.44 -15.28 25.49
C LEU A 124 -31.81 -16.44 26.26
N ARG A 125 -30.73 -16.19 27.02
CA ARG A 125 -30.09 -17.24 27.85
C ARG A 125 -31.04 -17.77 28.91
N LEU A 126 -31.82 -16.89 29.53
CA LEU A 126 -32.78 -17.26 30.59
C LEU A 126 -33.97 -18.05 30.04
N LEU A 127 -34.42 -17.72 28.82
CA LEU A 127 -35.56 -18.35 28.15
C LEU A 127 -35.20 -19.50 27.20
N ILE A 128 -33.94 -19.94 27.11
CA ILE A 128 -33.53 -20.91 26.08
C ILE A 128 -34.30 -22.25 26.12
N SER A 129 -34.87 -22.62 27.26
CA SER A 129 -35.69 -23.83 27.41
C SER A 129 -37.20 -23.58 27.28
N CYS A 130 -37.63 -22.34 27.03
CA CYS A 130 -39.03 -21.94 26.91
C CYS A 130 -39.46 -21.90 25.44
N PRO A 131 -40.71 -22.25 25.11
CA PRO A 131 -41.20 -22.24 23.74
C PRO A 131 -41.22 -20.84 23.11
N ALA A 132 -41.46 -19.77 23.88
CA ALA A 132 -41.47 -18.39 23.36
C ALA A 132 -40.14 -17.97 22.71
N VAL A 133 -39.02 -18.62 23.05
CA VAL A 133 -37.71 -18.29 22.46
C VAL A 133 -37.67 -18.48 20.95
N LEU A 134 -38.50 -19.38 20.39
CA LEU A 134 -38.59 -19.61 18.95
C LEU A 134 -39.13 -18.38 18.21
N GLU A 135 -40.13 -17.71 18.78
CA GLU A 135 -40.66 -16.46 18.22
C GLU A 135 -39.63 -15.33 18.31
N LEU A 136 -38.87 -15.28 19.41
CA LEU A 136 -37.79 -14.32 19.60
C LEU A 136 -36.64 -14.53 18.61
N PHE A 137 -36.27 -15.78 18.32
CA PHE A 137 -35.30 -16.09 17.27
C PHE A 137 -35.78 -15.60 15.91
N ALA A 138 -37.03 -15.88 15.54
CA ALA A 138 -37.60 -15.41 14.27
C ALA A 138 -37.67 -13.87 14.17
N LEU A 139 -37.94 -13.18 15.29
CA LEU A 139 -37.88 -11.72 15.37
C LEU A 139 -36.45 -11.22 15.12
N LEU A 140 -35.47 -11.79 15.84
CA LEU A 140 -34.07 -11.37 15.79
C LEU A 140 -33.43 -11.64 14.43
N GLN A 141 -33.85 -12.66 13.69
CA GLN A 141 -33.42 -12.86 12.31
C GLN A 141 -33.73 -11.64 11.41
N ARG A 142 -34.92 -11.03 11.56
CA ARG A 142 -35.32 -9.87 10.78
C ARG A 142 -34.64 -8.59 11.27
N GLU A 143 -34.60 -8.42 12.59
CA GLU A 143 -34.01 -7.23 13.20
C GLU A 143 -32.48 -7.20 13.05
N ALA A 144 -31.78 -8.34 13.03
CA ALA A 144 -30.34 -8.39 12.77
C ALA A 144 -30.01 -7.85 11.37
N LEU A 145 -30.78 -8.24 10.34
CA LEU A 145 -30.59 -7.72 8.99
C LEU A 145 -30.88 -6.21 8.93
N ARG A 146 -31.96 -5.74 9.57
CA ARG A 146 -32.27 -4.30 9.65
C ARG A 146 -31.13 -3.53 10.32
N LEU A 147 -30.70 -3.97 11.50
CA LEU A 147 -29.66 -3.30 12.28
C LEU A 147 -28.34 -3.18 11.51
N VAL A 148 -27.93 -4.23 10.80
CA VAL A 148 -26.73 -4.16 9.94
C VAL A 148 -26.96 -3.26 8.72
N SER A 149 -28.17 -3.25 8.15
CA SER A 149 -28.50 -2.37 7.01
C SER A 149 -28.46 -0.87 7.39
N GLU A 150 -28.64 -0.54 8.67
CA GLU A 150 -28.54 0.82 9.21
C GLU A 150 -27.10 1.30 9.45
N ARG A 151 -26.09 0.51 9.06
CA ARG A 151 -24.66 0.83 9.18
C ARG A 151 -24.27 1.19 10.63
N PRO A 152 -24.45 0.26 11.58
CA PRO A 152 -24.22 0.53 12.99
C PRO A 152 -22.72 0.77 13.25
N PRO A 153 -22.36 1.52 14.31
CA PRO A 153 -20.96 1.67 14.70
C PRO A 153 -20.33 0.32 15.06
N ALA A 154 -19.00 0.22 14.98
CA ALA A 154 -18.25 -1.01 15.21
C ALA A 154 -18.57 -1.66 16.58
N SER A 155 -18.79 -0.85 17.62
CA SER A 155 -19.14 -1.33 18.96
C SER A 155 -20.50 -2.05 18.99
N LEU A 156 -21.54 -1.45 18.42
CA LEU A 156 -22.88 -2.02 18.36
C LEU A 156 -22.90 -3.26 17.44
N CYS A 157 -22.22 -3.19 16.30
CA CYS A 157 -22.10 -4.31 15.37
C CYS A 157 -21.38 -5.50 16.03
N ALA A 158 -20.31 -5.27 16.78
CA ALA A 158 -19.61 -6.31 17.51
C ALA A 158 -20.48 -6.98 18.58
N ARG A 159 -21.28 -6.22 19.33
CA ARG A 159 -22.25 -6.81 20.29
C ARG A 159 -23.34 -7.62 19.59
N LEU A 160 -23.87 -7.14 18.47
CA LEU A 160 -24.80 -7.91 17.65
C LEU A 160 -24.15 -9.21 17.18
N CYS A 161 -22.91 -9.16 16.67
CA CYS A 161 -22.19 -10.34 16.24
C CYS A 161 -21.89 -11.33 17.37
N GLN A 162 -21.66 -10.85 18.60
CA GLN A 162 -21.57 -11.74 19.78
C GLN A 162 -22.89 -12.47 20.01
N LEU A 163 -24.01 -11.75 20.00
CA LEU A 163 -25.33 -12.34 20.22
C LEU A 163 -25.62 -13.41 19.16
N LEU A 164 -25.34 -13.11 17.89
CA LEU A 164 -25.53 -14.04 16.78
C LEU A 164 -24.58 -15.25 16.85
N SER A 165 -23.38 -15.08 17.39
CA SER A 165 -22.43 -16.19 17.62
C SER A 165 -22.89 -17.10 18.76
N ASP A 166 -23.41 -16.54 19.85
CA ASP A 166 -23.95 -17.28 20.99
C ASP A 166 -25.25 -18.00 20.63
N PHE A 167 -26.06 -17.39 19.76
CA PHE A 167 -27.35 -17.90 19.31
C PHE A 167 -27.44 -17.93 17.77
N PRO A 168 -26.82 -18.93 17.11
CA PRO A 168 -26.86 -19.06 15.64
C PRO A 168 -28.28 -19.17 15.06
N GLN A 169 -29.27 -19.54 15.88
CA GLN A 169 -30.68 -19.54 15.52
C GLN A 169 -31.21 -18.14 15.15
N CYS A 170 -30.57 -17.08 15.64
CA CYS A 170 -30.91 -15.69 15.33
C CYS A 170 -30.33 -15.20 14.00
N LEU A 171 -29.44 -15.97 13.35
CA LEU A 171 -28.88 -15.58 12.05
C LEU A 171 -29.95 -15.61 10.95
N PRO A 172 -30.02 -14.61 10.06
CA PRO A 172 -30.99 -14.61 8.97
C PRO A 172 -30.88 -15.88 8.12
N ARG A 173 -31.95 -16.68 8.07
CA ARG A 173 -31.97 -17.98 7.39
C ARG A 173 -32.48 -17.89 5.97
N GLY A 174 -31.93 -18.74 5.11
CA GLY A 174 -32.32 -18.87 3.71
C GLY A 174 -31.43 -18.04 2.77
N ARG A 175 -31.17 -18.60 1.59
CA ARG A 175 -30.14 -18.11 0.65
C ARG A 175 -30.18 -16.60 0.40
N LYS A 176 -31.36 -16.01 0.24
CA LYS A 176 -31.52 -14.56 -0.03
C LYS A 176 -31.21 -13.69 1.20
N LEU A 177 -31.68 -14.09 2.38
CA LEU A 177 -31.52 -13.30 3.60
C LEU A 177 -30.10 -13.40 4.17
N ALA A 178 -29.51 -14.60 4.14
CA ALA A 178 -28.12 -14.80 4.53
C ALA A 178 -27.16 -14.02 3.61
N LEU A 179 -27.40 -14.07 2.29
CA LEU A 179 -26.65 -13.28 1.32
C LEU A 179 -26.77 -11.77 1.59
N ALA A 180 -28.00 -11.26 1.74
CA ALA A 180 -28.24 -9.85 2.03
C ALA A 180 -27.56 -9.43 3.33
N PHE A 181 -27.60 -10.27 4.36
CA PHE A 181 -26.93 -10.02 5.63
C PHE A 181 -25.41 -9.90 5.46
N CYS A 182 -24.77 -10.85 4.78
CA CYS A 182 -23.34 -10.81 4.53
C CYS A 182 -22.93 -9.55 3.75
N GLN A 183 -23.66 -9.19 2.68
CA GLN A 183 -23.37 -7.99 1.88
C GLN A 183 -23.54 -6.71 2.71
N GLN A 184 -24.60 -6.59 3.50
CA GLN A 184 -24.80 -5.43 4.38
C GLN A 184 -23.75 -5.37 5.50
N LEU A 185 -23.26 -6.51 5.97
CA LEU A 185 -22.19 -6.56 6.97
C LEU A 185 -20.87 -6.08 6.39
N VAL A 186 -20.53 -6.47 5.16
CA VAL A 186 -19.36 -5.95 4.43
C VAL A 186 -19.48 -4.43 4.25
N ARG A 187 -20.65 -3.93 3.83
CA ARG A 187 -20.92 -2.47 3.73
C ARG A 187 -20.78 -1.77 5.07
N SER A 188 -21.23 -2.38 6.17
CA SER A 188 -21.07 -1.82 7.51
C SER A 188 -19.60 -1.72 7.91
N ILE A 189 -18.81 -2.77 7.67
CA ILE A 189 -17.36 -2.77 7.93
C ILE A 189 -16.67 -1.65 7.14
N ALA A 190 -17.08 -1.42 5.89
CA ALA A 190 -16.57 -0.32 5.07
C ALA A 190 -16.82 1.08 5.66
N HIS A 191 -17.78 1.24 6.58
CA HIS A 191 -18.07 2.51 7.25
C HIS A 191 -17.50 2.60 8.67
N PHE A 192 -16.81 1.56 9.16
CA PHE A 192 -16.26 1.59 10.51
C PHE A 192 -15.15 2.64 10.63
N GLN A 193 -15.30 3.53 11.60
CA GLN A 193 -14.31 4.57 11.89
C GLN A 193 -14.17 4.72 13.39
N THR A 194 -13.00 5.16 13.84
CA THR A 194 -12.73 5.50 15.23
C THR A 194 -12.25 6.95 15.31
N GLN A 195 -12.94 7.77 16.09
CA GLN A 195 -12.55 9.17 16.34
C GLN A 195 -11.51 9.29 17.46
N SER A 196 -11.29 8.22 18.23
CA SER A 196 -10.37 8.23 19.37
C SER A 196 -8.95 7.88 18.93
N THR A 197 -8.00 8.71 19.32
CA THR A 197 -6.55 8.49 19.16
C THR A 197 -5.91 7.74 20.33
N ARG A 198 -6.66 7.49 21.41
CA ARG A 198 -6.17 6.76 22.58
C ARG A 198 -5.93 5.29 22.26
N GLU A 199 -4.76 4.76 22.65
CA GLU A 199 -4.35 3.39 22.37
C GLU A 199 -5.37 2.34 22.86
N VAL A 200 -5.91 2.48 24.08
CA VAL A 200 -6.90 1.55 24.64
C VAL A 200 -8.15 1.48 23.75
N ALA A 201 -8.61 2.62 23.25
CA ALA A 201 -9.78 2.68 22.37
C ALA A 201 -9.47 2.08 20.99
N LEU A 202 -8.27 2.28 20.46
CA LEU A 202 -7.84 1.67 19.20
C LEU A 202 -7.75 0.14 19.31
N ARG A 203 -7.20 -0.39 20.41
CA ARG A 203 -7.17 -1.84 20.68
C ARG A 203 -8.59 -2.42 20.77
N LEU A 204 -9.49 -1.73 21.47
CA LEU A 204 -10.89 -2.12 21.55
C LEU A 204 -11.56 -2.12 20.18
N TYR A 205 -11.34 -1.07 19.38
CA TYR A 205 -11.85 -0.97 18.02
C TYR A 205 -11.37 -2.13 17.13
N VAL A 206 -10.07 -2.43 17.13
CA VAL A 206 -9.52 -3.59 16.39
C VAL A 206 -10.19 -4.89 16.86
N SER A 207 -10.33 -5.11 18.17
CA SER A 207 -11.00 -6.28 18.71
C SER A 207 -12.46 -6.40 18.26
N GLN A 208 -13.19 -5.28 18.22
CA GLN A 208 -14.58 -5.24 17.75
C GLN A 208 -14.68 -5.61 16.28
N VAL A 209 -13.85 -5.03 15.42
CA VAL A 209 -13.83 -5.36 13.97
C VAL A 209 -13.45 -6.82 13.74
N THR A 210 -12.45 -7.34 14.46
CA THR A 210 -12.05 -8.75 14.37
C THR A 210 -13.20 -9.69 14.75
N GLN A 211 -13.99 -9.33 15.74
CA GLN A 211 -15.17 -10.11 16.14
C GLN A 211 -16.23 -10.15 15.03
N VAL A 212 -16.53 -9.01 14.40
CA VAL A 212 -17.45 -8.95 13.26
C VAL A 212 -16.94 -9.78 12.09
N SER A 213 -15.65 -9.67 11.77
CA SER A 213 -14.97 -10.46 10.74
C SER A 213 -15.04 -11.97 10.99
N ASN A 214 -14.87 -12.39 12.25
CA ASN A 214 -14.95 -13.80 12.64
C ASN A 214 -16.36 -14.38 12.47
N LEU A 215 -17.41 -13.60 12.78
CA LEU A 215 -18.78 -14.04 12.50
C LEU A 215 -18.97 -14.24 10.99
N LEU A 216 -18.57 -13.26 10.17
CA LEU A 216 -18.72 -13.36 8.72
C LEU A 216 -17.98 -14.59 8.15
N ARG A 217 -16.76 -14.86 8.64
CA ARG A 217 -16.02 -16.09 8.34
C ARG A 217 -16.80 -17.34 8.74
N SER A 218 -17.44 -17.35 9.91
CA SER A 218 -18.23 -18.50 10.35
C SER A 218 -19.44 -18.74 9.44
N ILE A 219 -20.08 -17.68 8.94
CA ILE A 219 -21.20 -17.76 8.00
C ILE A 219 -20.71 -18.30 6.65
N TRP A 220 -19.58 -17.81 6.12
CA TRP A 220 -19.00 -18.33 4.88
C TRP A 220 -18.64 -19.82 4.96
N LYS A 221 -18.25 -20.32 6.15
CA LYS A 221 -18.01 -21.74 6.37
C LYS A 221 -19.31 -22.56 6.42
N ALA A 222 -20.36 -22.01 7.03
CA ALA A 222 -21.65 -22.69 7.15
C ALA A 222 -22.46 -22.67 5.85
N GLU A 223 -22.41 -21.56 5.10
CA GLU A 223 -23.09 -21.35 3.83
C GLU A 223 -22.11 -20.83 2.76
N PRO A 224 -21.34 -21.72 2.10
CA PRO A 224 -20.30 -21.34 1.13
C PRO A 224 -20.79 -20.49 -0.04
N ASP A 225 -22.05 -20.64 -0.43
CA ASP A 225 -22.69 -19.86 -1.50
C ASP A 225 -22.71 -18.34 -1.22
N THR A 226 -22.56 -17.93 0.05
CA THR A 226 -22.52 -16.52 0.45
C THR A 226 -21.14 -15.89 0.28
N LEU A 227 -20.06 -16.68 0.15
CA LEU A 227 -18.68 -16.20 0.09
C LEU A 227 -18.45 -15.32 -1.15
N LEU A 228 -18.61 -15.89 -2.36
CA LEU A 228 -18.30 -15.18 -3.61
C LEU A 228 -19.09 -13.87 -3.75
N PRO A 229 -20.41 -13.82 -3.51
CA PRO A 229 -21.15 -12.56 -3.56
C PRO A 229 -20.75 -11.53 -2.49
N SER A 230 -20.29 -11.98 -1.31
CA SER A 230 -19.74 -11.07 -0.28
C SER A 230 -18.43 -10.45 -0.73
N LEU A 231 -17.60 -11.23 -1.44
CA LEU A 231 -16.35 -10.74 -2.00
C LEU A 231 -16.59 -9.81 -3.18
N GLN A 232 -17.57 -10.11 -4.04
CA GLN A 232 -17.99 -9.18 -5.10
C GLN A 232 -18.43 -7.83 -4.52
N GLU A 233 -19.15 -7.83 -3.40
CA GLU A 233 -19.52 -6.60 -2.70
C GLU A 233 -18.29 -5.85 -2.16
N LEU A 234 -17.35 -6.57 -1.54
CA LEU A 234 -16.08 -5.99 -1.09
C LEU A 234 -15.31 -5.34 -2.26
N PHE A 235 -15.27 -6.00 -3.41
CA PHE A 235 -14.62 -5.49 -4.62
C PHE A 235 -15.35 -4.28 -5.19
N ALA A 236 -16.69 -4.29 -5.23
CA ALA A 236 -17.49 -3.14 -5.65
C ALA A 236 -17.21 -1.91 -4.76
N ILE A 237 -17.08 -2.12 -3.44
CA ILE A 237 -16.76 -1.04 -2.50
C ILE A 237 -15.37 -0.48 -2.76
N ILE A 238 -14.32 -1.33 -2.87
CA ILE A 238 -12.96 -0.81 -3.07
C ILE A 238 -12.72 -0.26 -4.48
N SER A 239 -13.47 -0.71 -5.49
CA SER A 239 -13.36 -0.19 -6.86
C SER A 239 -14.27 1.02 -7.14
N SER A 240 -15.13 1.40 -6.18
CA SER A 240 -15.98 2.59 -6.31
C SER A 240 -15.14 3.86 -6.45
N THR A 241 -15.56 4.74 -7.37
CA THR A 241 -14.97 6.07 -7.58
C THR A 241 -15.69 7.19 -6.82
N ASP A 242 -16.61 6.82 -5.93
CA ASP A 242 -17.36 7.76 -5.09
C ASP A 242 -16.44 8.45 -4.08
N THR A 243 -16.86 9.63 -3.61
CA THR A 243 -16.09 10.48 -2.67
C THR A 243 -15.97 9.89 -1.27
N SER A 244 -16.78 8.88 -0.92
CA SER A 244 -16.70 8.22 0.38
C SER A 244 -15.55 7.23 0.42
N GLU A 245 -14.52 7.52 1.21
CA GLU A 245 -13.40 6.60 1.41
C GLU A 245 -13.83 5.41 2.30
N PRO A 246 -13.74 4.16 1.81
CA PRO A 246 -14.02 2.99 2.62
C PRO A 246 -12.95 2.78 3.69
N SER A 247 -13.39 2.28 4.84
CA SER A 247 -12.54 1.95 5.97
C SER A 247 -11.52 0.87 5.64
N VAL A 248 -10.29 1.06 6.13
CA VAL A 248 -9.24 0.04 6.16
C VAL A 248 -9.61 -1.19 6.99
N ALA A 249 -10.68 -1.13 7.79
CA ALA A 249 -11.25 -2.28 8.52
C ALA A 249 -11.62 -3.44 7.58
N LEU A 250 -11.90 -3.19 6.30
CA LEU A 250 -12.13 -4.25 5.30
C LEU A 250 -10.96 -5.24 5.18
N ALA A 251 -9.73 -4.80 5.52
CA ALA A 251 -8.56 -5.67 5.59
C ALA A 251 -8.73 -6.84 6.59
N SER A 252 -9.61 -6.72 7.59
CA SER A 252 -9.88 -7.83 8.52
C SER A 252 -10.50 -9.05 7.83
N LEU A 253 -11.18 -8.85 6.68
CA LEU A 253 -11.87 -9.90 5.95
C LEU A 253 -10.91 -10.74 5.09
N VAL A 254 -9.90 -10.09 4.51
CA VAL A 254 -9.08 -10.71 3.44
C VAL A 254 -8.14 -11.81 3.94
N GLN A 255 -7.76 -11.75 5.21
CA GLN A 255 -6.99 -12.80 5.90
C GLN A 255 -7.74 -14.15 6.01
N HIS A 256 -9.05 -14.18 5.77
CA HIS A 256 -9.86 -15.39 5.88
C HIS A 256 -10.16 -16.08 4.55
N ILE A 257 -9.72 -15.49 3.43
CA ILE A 257 -10.08 -15.90 2.08
C ILE A 257 -9.01 -16.85 1.52
N PRO A 258 -9.40 -17.98 0.88
CA PRO A 258 -8.45 -18.88 0.23
C PRO A 258 -7.71 -18.21 -0.94
N LEU A 259 -6.42 -18.50 -1.11
CA LEU A 259 -5.57 -17.93 -2.16
C LEU A 259 -6.12 -18.14 -3.59
N GLN A 260 -6.77 -19.28 -3.84
CA GLN A 260 -7.38 -19.58 -5.15
C GLN A 260 -8.46 -18.56 -5.56
N MET A 261 -9.19 -18.03 -4.58
CA MET A 261 -10.25 -17.04 -4.82
C MET A 261 -9.67 -15.67 -5.17
N ILE A 262 -8.45 -15.36 -4.71
CA ILE A 262 -7.74 -14.12 -5.06
C ILE A 262 -7.54 -14.06 -6.57
N THR A 263 -7.00 -15.12 -7.16
CA THR A 263 -6.74 -15.17 -8.61
C THR A 263 -8.00 -14.97 -9.44
N VAL A 264 -9.12 -15.58 -9.03
CA VAL A 264 -10.42 -15.44 -9.72
C VAL A 264 -10.92 -14.00 -9.65
N LEU A 265 -10.89 -13.38 -8.46
CA LEU A 265 -11.39 -12.02 -8.25
C LEU A 265 -10.51 -10.96 -8.92
N ILE A 266 -9.19 -11.09 -8.81
CA ILE A 266 -8.24 -10.20 -9.49
C ILE A 266 -8.35 -10.36 -11.01
N GLY A 267 -8.45 -11.60 -11.51
CA GLY A 267 -8.68 -11.87 -12.92
C GLY A 267 -9.92 -11.13 -13.42
N SER A 268 -11.07 -11.32 -12.75
CA SER A 268 -12.32 -10.64 -13.09
C SER A 268 -12.22 -9.11 -13.05
N LEU A 269 -11.45 -8.52 -12.11
CA LEU A 269 -11.29 -7.07 -12.04
C LEU A 269 -10.44 -6.52 -13.19
N THR A 270 -9.41 -7.26 -13.62
CA THR A 270 -8.45 -6.79 -14.62
C THR A 270 -8.83 -7.10 -16.06
N THR A 271 -9.62 -8.16 -16.31
CA THR A 271 -9.97 -8.61 -17.66
C THR A 271 -11.38 -8.22 -18.09
N ASP A 272 -12.25 -7.79 -17.18
CA ASP A 272 -13.61 -7.36 -17.53
C ASP A 272 -13.58 -6.01 -18.27
N PRO A 273 -14.04 -5.96 -19.54
CA PRO A 273 -14.02 -4.74 -20.35
C PRO A 273 -14.90 -3.61 -19.80
N ASN A 274 -15.83 -3.90 -18.88
CA ASN A 274 -16.71 -2.90 -18.29
C ASN A 274 -16.04 -2.13 -17.13
N VAL A 275 -14.91 -2.62 -16.61
CA VAL A 275 -14.22 -2.01 -15.49
C VAL A 275 -13.33 -0.86 -15.99
N LYS A 276 -13.58 0.35 -15.48
CA LYS A 276 -12.82 1.55 -15.84
C LYS A 276 -11.45 1.59 -15.15
N ASP A 277 -10.48 2.22 -15.79
CA ASP A 277 -9.12 2.44 -15.24
C ASP A 277 -9.14 3.16 -13.88
N ALA A 278 -10.06 4.12 -13.70
CA ALA A 278 -10.25 4.80 -12.41
C ALA A 278 -10.65 3.82 -11.29
N SER A 279 -11.50 2.83 -11.59
CA SER A 279 -11.93 1.81 -10.63
C SER A 279 -10.80 0.87 -10.24
N MET A 280 -9.98 0.45 -11.22
CA MET A 280 -8.76 -0.33 -10.98
C MET A 280 -7.75 0.44 -10.11
N THR A 281 -7.58 1.74 -10.39
CA THR A 281 -6.71 2.63 -9.62
C THR A 281 -7.17 2.74 -8.16
N GLN A 282 -8.48 2.96 -7.93
CA GLN A 282 -9.05 3.03 -6.58
C GLN A 282 -8.90 1.70 -5.82
N ALA A 283 -9.17 0.57 -6.50
CA ALA A 283 -9.01 -0.75 -5.90
C ALA A 283 -7.56 -0.97 -5.45
N LEU A 284 -6.57 -0.67 -6.30
CA LEU A 284 -5.16 -0.82 -5.95
C LEU A 284 -4.76 0.10 -4.78
N CYS A 285 -5.13 1.38 -4.83
CA CYS A 285 -4.87 2.33 -3.75
C CYS A 285 -5.42 1.84 -2.40
N ARG A 286 -6.68 1.39 -2.36
CA ARG A 286 -7.35 0.95 -1.13
C ARG A 286 -6.81 -0.39 -0.63
N MET A 287 -6.41 -1.30 -1.52
CA MET A 287 -5.71 -2.53 -1.14
C MET A 287 -4.34 -2.24 -0.51
N ILE A 288 -3.61 -1.24 -1.00
CA ILE A 288 -2.35 -0.80 -0.38
C ILE A 288 -2.62 -0.18 1.00
N ASP A 289 -3.70 0.60 1.14
CA ASP A 289 -4.09 1.22 2.41
C ASP A 289 -4.43 0.19 3.50
N TRP A 290 -4.85 -1.02 3.12
CA TRP A 290 -5.06 -2.15 4.04
C TRP A 290 -3.81 -2.56 4.81
N LEU A 291 -2.59 -2.25 4.32
CA LEU A 291 -1.36 -2.44 5.10
C LEU A 291 -1.35 -1.59 6.38
N SER A 292 -2.23 -0.59 6.49
CA SER A 292 -2.42 0.21 7.71
C SER A 292 -3.26 -0.50 8.77
N TRP A 293 -3.91 -1.62 8.45
CA TRP A 293 -4.66 -2.40 9.43
C TRP A 293 -3.71 -3.17 10.36
N PRO A 294 -3.83 -3.07 11.70
CA PRO A 294 -2.83 -3.64 12.63
C PRO A 294 -2.66 -5.16 12.56
N LEU A 295 -3.70 -5.87 12.13
CA LEU A 295 -3.71 -7.32 11.97
C LEU A 295 -3.72 -7.73 10.49
N ALA A 296 -3.20 -6.88 9.60
CA ALA A 296 -3.07 -7.16 8.17
C ALA A 296 -2.09 -8.32 7.93
N GLN A 297 -2.60 -9.55 7.95
CA GLN A 297 -1.89 -10.72 7.46
C GLN A 297 -2.33 -11.01 6.02
N HIS A 298 -1.38 -11.40 5.17
CA HIS A 298 -1.62 -11.80 3.78
C HIS A 298 -2.14 -10.69 2.85
N VAL A 299 -2.22 -9.44 3.30
CA VAL A 299 -2.60 -8.29 2.46
C VAL A 299 -1.63 -8.12 1.29
N GLU A 300 -0.34 -8.40 1.51
CA GLU A 300 0.68 -8.38 0.47
C GLU A 300 0.36 -9.30 -0.70
N THR A 301 -0.31 -10.43 -0.45
CA THR A 301 -0.67 -11.37 -1.51
C THR A 301 -1.72 -10.78 -2.44
N TRP A 302 -2.68 -10.03 -1.89
CA TRP A 302 -3.71 -9.33 -2.67
C TRP A 302 -3.11 -8.18 -3.47
N VAL A 303 -2.28 -7.35 -2.84
CA VAL A 303 -1.64 -6.20 -3.50
C VAL A 303 -0.73 -6.67 -4.62
N ILE A 304 0.14 -7.64 -4.38
CA ILE A 304 1.06 -8.18 -5.40
C ILE A 304 0.29 -8.88 -6.51
N ALA A 305 -0.78 -9.63 -6.20
CA ALA A 305 -1.61 -10.25 -7.23
C ALA A 305 -2.24 -9.20 -8.15
N LEU A 306 -2.76 -8.09 -7.61
CA LEU A 306 -3.32 -7.01 -8.42
C LEU A 306 -2.25 -6.27 -9.23
N LEU A 307 -1.08 -5.99 -8.65
CA LEU A 307 0.06 -5.38 -9.36
C LEU A 307 0.48 -6.25 -10.56
N LYS A 308 0.60 -7.56 -10.36
CA LYS A 308 0.89 -8.53 -11.44
C LYS A 308 -0.24 -8.61 -12.47
N GLY A 309 -1.50 -8.61 -12.02
CA GLY A 309 -2.67 -8.64 -12.90
C GLY A 309 -2.73 -7.42 -13.82
N LEU A 310 -2.53 -6.23 -13.27
CA LEU A 310 -2.48 -4.97 -14.03
C LEU A 310 -1.30 -4.92 -15.01
N ALA A 311 -0.15 -5.48 -14.63
CA ALA A 311 0.99 -5.59 -15.53
C ALA A 311 0.69 -6.54 -16.71
N ALA A 312 0.00 -7.66 -16.45
CA ALA A 312 -0.40 -8.61 -17.49
C ALA A 312 -1.36 -8.00 -18.53
N VAL A 313 -2.26 -7.11 -18.11
CA VAL A 313 -3.15 -6.33 -19.00
C VAL A 313 -2.54 -4.98 -19.44
N GLN A 314 -1.22 -4.80 -19.27
CA GLN A 314 -0.45 -3.65 -19.76
C GLN A 314 -0.92 -2.28 -19.23
N LYS A 315 -1.51 -2.23 -18.03
CA LYS A 315 -1.96 -0.98 -17.38
C LYS A 315 -0.82 -0.28 -16.63
N PHE A 316 0.30 -0.02 -17.32
CA PHE A 316 1.52 0.50 -16.70
C PHE A 316 1.37 1.90 -16.12
N THR A 317 0.57 2.78 -16.72
CA THR A 317 0.32 4.14 -16.18
C THR A 317 -0.28 4.08 -14.78
N ILE A 318 -1.25 3.20 -14.55
CA ILE A 318 -1.85 2.99 -13.22
C ILE A 318 -0.79 2.53 -12.22
N LEU A 319 0.06 1.57 -12.63
CA LEU A 319 1.14 1.05 -11.78
C LEU A 319 2.16 2.13 -11.40
N ILE A 320 2.55 2.98 -12.35
CA ILE A 320 3.47 4.10 -12.14
C ILE A 320 2.87 5.10 -11.15
N ASP A 321 1.68 5.61 -11.47
CA ASP A 321 1.04 6.67 -10.69
C ASP A 321 0.74 6.22 -9.26
N VAL A 322 0.21 5.01 -9.09
CA VAL A 322 -0.09 4.47 -7.75
C VAL A 322 1.19 4.17 -6.97
N THR A 323 2.26 3.71 -7.62
CA THR A 323 3.55 3.50 -6.95
C THR A 323 4.09 4.82 -6.41
N LEU A 324 4.16 5.87 -7.22
CA LEU A 324 4.63 7.19 -6.78
C LEU A 324 3.75 7.76 -5.65
N LEU A 325 2.43 7.55 -5.72
CA LEU A 325 1.48 8.01 -4.72
C LEU A 325 1.63 7.27 -3.37
N LYS A 326 1.81 5.94 -3.39
CA LYS A 326 1.67 5.10 -2.19
C LYS A 326 2.97 4.53 -1.64
N ILE A 327 4.10 4.61 -2.35
CA ILE A 327 5.35 3.95 -1.92
C ILE A 327 5.84 4.43 -0.54
N LYS A 328 5.68 5.72 -0.22
CA LYS A 328 5.98 6.27 1.11
C LYS A 328 5.13 5.64 2.21
N LEU A 329 3.83 5.41 1.93
CA LEU A 329 2.94 4.74 2.86
C LEU A 329 3.42 3.32 3.12
N VAL A 330 3.71 2.55 2.07
CA VAL A 330 4.21 1.17 2.17
C VAL A 330 5.51 1.13 2.98
N PHE A 331 6.46 2.01 2.68
CA PHE A 331 7.72 2.11 3.42
C PHE A 331 7.49 2.42 4.91
N ASN A 332 6.58 3.34 5.23
CA ASN A 332 6.23 3.67 6.60
C ASN A 332 5.60 2.50 7.38
N ARG A 333 5.09 1.46 6.70
CA ARG A 333 4.58 0.25 7.37
C ARG A 333 5.70 -0.67 7.87
N LEU A 334 6.93 -0.53 7.38
CA LEU A 334 8.07 -1.33 7.84
C LEU A 334 8.44 -1.10 9.32
N TRP A 335 8.04 0.04 9.88
CA TRP A 335 8.22 0.35 11.30
C TRP A 335 7.42 -0.59 12.21
N PHE A 336 6.33 -1.20 11.72
CA PHE A 336 5.42 -2.03 12.51
C PHE A 336 5.75 -3.53 12.34
N PRO A 337 6.25 -4.23 13.37
CA PRO A 337 6.75 -5.61 13.24
C PRO A 337 5.75 -6.62 12.64
N LEU A 338 4.45 -6.47 12.94
CA LEU A 338 3.40 -7.39 12.48
C LEU A 338 3.17 -7.32 10.96
N VAL A 339 3.21 -6.11 10.37
CA VAL A 339 2.95 -5.90 8.94
C VAL A 339 4.25 -5.80 8.13
N ARG A 340 5.39 -5.64 8.81
CA ARG A 340 6.72 -5.45 8.20
C ARG A 340 7.04 -6.46 7.08
N PRO A 341 6.84 -7.79 7.23
CA PRO A 341 7.17 -8.73 6.15
C PRO A 341 6.32 -8.51 4.90
N GLY A 342 5.01 -8.29 5.06
CA GLY A 342 4.10 -8.04 3.95
C GLY A 342 4.37 -6.69 3.27
N ALA A 343 4.61 -5.64 4.06
CA ALA A 343 5.00 -4.34 3.54
C ALA A 343 6.34 -4.37 2.78
N LEU A 344 7.33 -5.16 3.24
CA LEU A 344 8.58 -5.35 2.52
C LEU A 344 8.37 -6.07 1.19
N ALA A 345 7.52 -7.10 1.16
CA ALA A 345 7.21 -7.82 -0.08
C ALA A 345 6.55 -6.89 -1.12
N VAL A 346 5.59 -6.06 -0.70
CA VAL A 346 4.95 -5.05 -1.58
C VAL A 346 5.98 -4.02 -2.04
N LEU A 347 6.78 -3.47 -1.12
CA LEU A 347 7.81 -2.49 -1.43
C LEU A 347 8.84 -3.04 -2.44
N SER A 348 9.32 -4.25 -2.20
CA SER A 348 10.27 -4.94 -3.08
C SER A 348 9.68 -5.11 -4.47
N HIS A 349 8.43 -5.54 -4.58
CA HIS A 349 7.77 -5.69 -5.88
C HIS A 349 7.61 -4.34 -6.59
N MET A 350 7.15 -3.30 -5.89
CA MET A 350 7.01 -1.95 -6.46
C MET A 350 8.35 -1.40 -6.97
N LEU A 351 9.41 -1.44 -6.16
CA LEU A 351 10.72 -0.90 -6.52
C LEU A 351 11.40 -1.71 -7.62
N LEU A 352 11.37 -3.03 -7.54
CA LEU A 352 12.02 -3.88 -8.54
C LEU A 352 11.30 -3.86 -9.88
N SER A 353 10.01 -3.53 -9.91
CA SER A 353 9.27 -3.38 -11.16
C SER A 353 9.29 -1.95 -11.73
N PHE A 354 9.41 -0.93 -10.87
CA PHE A 354 9.58 0.46 -11.26
C PHE A 354 11.05 0.73 -11.61
N GLN A 355 11.48 0.38 -12.83
CA GLN A 355 12.89 0.49 -13.26
C GLN A 355 13.21 1.70 -14.15
N HIS A 356 12.22 2.41 -14.67
CA HIS A 356 12.40 3.46 -15.67
C HIS A 356 12.83 4.82 -15.09
N SER A 357 12.68 5.06 -13.78
CA SER A 357 13.06 6.32 -13.13
C SER A 357 13.44 6.10 -11.66
N PRO A 358 14.45 6.81 -11.11
CA PRO A 358 14.85 6.70 -9.71
C PRO A 358 13.83 7.30 -8.73
N GLU A 359 12.81 8.02 -9.21
CA GLU A 359 11.89 8.82 -8.40
C GLU A 359 11.27 8.03 -7.24
N ALA A 360 10.65 6.87 -7.52
CA ALA A 360 10.02 6.05 -6.50
C ALA A 360 11.00 5.62 -5.40
N PHE A 361 12.23 5.24 -5.78
CA PHE A 361 13.29 4.88 -4.84
C PHE A 361 13.76 6.10 -4.02
N HIS A 362 13.98 7.24 -4.67
CA HIS A 362 14.41 8.46 -4.01
C HIS A 362 13.38 9.02 -3.03
N LEU A 363 12.08 8.74 -3.22
CA LEU A 363 11.03 9.09 -2.26
C LEU A 363 11.17 8.40 -0.90
N ILE A 364 11.83 7.24 -0.82
CA ILE A 364 12.00 6.48 0.42
C ILE A 364 13.40 6.60 1.04
N VAL A 365 14.42 6.93 0.25
CA VAL A 365 15.84 7.05 0.65
C VAL A 365 16.04 7.84 1.96
N PRO A 366 15.42 9.03 2.17
CA PRO A 366 15.61 9.81 3.40
C PRO A 366 15.18 9.09 4.70
N HIS A 367 14.40 8.03 4.59
CA HIS A 367 13.84 7.29 5.72
C HIS A 367 14.58 5.97 6.02
N VAL A 368 15.41 5.48 5.09
CA VAL A 368 16.08 4.17 5.16
C VAL A 368 17.02 4.08 6.36
N VAL A 369 17.92 5.05 6.53
CA VAL A 369 18.93 5.04 7.61
C VAL A 369 18.26 4.98 8.98
N LYS A 370 17.21 5.78 9.20
CA LYS A 370 16.47 5.80 10.47
C LYS A 370 15.84 4.44 10.79
N LEU A 371 15.25 3.78 9.78
CA LEU A 371 14.65 2.46 9.94
C LEU A 371 15.71 1.40 10.26
N VAL A 372 16.84 1.39 9.54
CA VAL A 372 17.94 0.45 9.77
C VAL A 372 18.48 0.58 11.19
N ILE A 373 18.73 1.80 11.66
CA ILE A 373 19.23 2.04 13.02
C ILE A 373 18.25 1.53 14.08
N LEU A 374 16.95 1.85 13.96
CA LEU A 374 15.94 1.38 14.91
C LEU A 374 15.88 -0.16 14.96
N VAL A 375 15.90 -0.80 13.79
CA VAL A 375 15.75 -2.26 13.72
C VAL A 375 17.01 -2.96 14.21
N LYS A 376 18.21 -2.41 13.93
CA LYS A 376 19.48 -2.91 14.48
C LYS A 376 19.50 -2.84 16.01
N SER A 377 19.01 -1.75 16.62
CA SER A 377 19.03 -1.59 18.08
C SER A 377 18.16 -2.60 18.84
N ASN A 378 17.20 -3.26 18.18
CA ASN A 378 16.29 -4.20 18.84
C ASN A 378 16.89 -5.60 19.06
N GLY A 379 18.00 -5.95 18.40
CA GLY A 379 18.76 -7.19 18.66
C GLY A 379 18.05 -8.53 18.40
N LEU A 380 16.85 -8.54 17.80
CA LEU A 380 16.07 -9.77 17.57
C LEU A 380 16.54 -10.51 16.31
N PRO A 381 16.59 -11.86 16.29
CA PRO A 381 16.94 -12.64 15.09
C PRO A 381 15.99 -12.42 13.89
N THR A 382 14.72 -12.12 14.13
CA THR A 382 13.77 -11.75 13.07
C THR A 382 14.07 -10.38 12.46
N SER A 383 14.73 -9.51 13.22
CA SER A 383 15.16 -8.19 12.76
C SER A 383 16.39 -8.28 11.86
N THR A 384 17.31 -9.21 12.11
CA THR A 384 18.48 -9.44 11.23
C THR A 384 18.06 -10.00 9.88
N ALA A 385 17.19 -11.02 9.84
CA ALA A 385 16.68 -11.56 8.58
C ALA A 385 15.96 -10.51 7.72
N PHE A 386 15.17 -9.64 8.35
CA PHE A 386 14.54 -8.50 7.68
C PHE A 386 15.57 -7.50 7.13
N LEU A 387 16.59 -7.17 7.92
CA LEU A 387 17.64 -6.22 7.52
C LEU A 387 18.45 -6.77 6.34
N GLU A 388 18.73 -8.07 6.29
CA GLU A 388 19.37 -8.71 5.13
C GLU A 388 18.54 -8.55 3.85
N GLN A 389 17.23 -8.81 3.93
CA GLN A 389 16.33 -8.62 2.77
C GLN A 389 16.23 -7.15 2.35
N LEU A 390 16.16 -6.22 3.31
CA LEU A 390 16.14 -4.79 3.03
C LEU A 390 17.48 -4.34 2.41
N SER A 391 18.61 -4.81 2.94
CA SER A 391 19.95 -4.52 2.42
C SER A 391 20.11 -4.98 0.98
N GLU A 392 19.69 -6.21 0.66
CA GLU A 392 19.69 -6.73 -0.70
C GLU A 392 18.88 -5.84 -1.65
N LEU A 393 17.66 -5.47 -1.25
CA LEU A 393 16.81 -4.57 -2.04
C LEU A 393 17.46 -3.19 -2.24
N MET A 394 18.03 -2.59 -1.20
CA MET A 394 18.72 -1.30 -1.30
C MET A 394 19.93 -1.39 -2.24
N HIS A 395 20.72 -2.45 -2.15
CA HIS A 395 21.86 -2.68 -3.05
C HIS A 395 21.41 -2.84 -4.51
N CYS A 396 20.34 -3.59 -4.77
CA CYS A 396 19.76 -3.69 -6.12
C CYS A 396 19.34 -2.31 -6.67
N MET A 397 18.66 -1.50 -5.86
CA MET A 397 18.20 -0.17 -6.28
C MET A 397 19.34 0.83 -6.48
N MET A 398 20.34 0.87 -5.59
CA MET A 398 21.51 1.74 -5.75
C MET A 398 22.41 1.32 -6.91
N TYR A 399 22.46 0.02 -7.22
CA TYR A 399 23.15 -0.49 -8.41
C TYR A 399 22.44 -0.05 -9.69
N HIS A 400 21.12 -0.23 -9.76
CA HIS A 400 20.31 0.15 -10.92
C HIS A 400 20.30 1.66 -11.14
N TYR A 401 20.12 2.44 -10.07
CA TYR A 401 20.12 3.90 -10.08
C TYR A 401 21.44 4.48 -9.60
N SER A 402 22.54 4.10 -10.23
CA SER A 402 23.88 4.62 -9.92
C SER A 402 24.03 6.12 -10.26
N GLY A 403 25.09 6.75 -9.77
CA GLY A 403 25.38 8.18 -10.04
C GLY A 403 24.99 9.17 -8.94
N PHE A 404 24.55 8.69 -7.76
CA PHE A 404 24.17 9.52 -6.61
C PHE A 404 24.96 9.17 -5.32
N PRO A 405 26.30 9.32 -5.30
CA PRO A 405 27.13 8.89 -4.17
C PRO A 405 26.77 9.60 -2.86
N GLU A 406 26.62 10.93 -2.87
CA GLU A 406 26.29 11.72 -1.67
C GLU A 406 24.96 11.30 -1.03
N LEU A 407 24.00 10.87 -1.86
CA LEU A 407 22.68 10.45 -1.41
C LEU A 407 22.71 9.04 -0.79
N TYR A 408 23.56 8.15 -1.30
CA TYR A 408 23.59 6.73 -0.95
C TYR A 408 24.64 6.39 0.10
N GLU A 409 25.68 7.20 0.26
CA GLU A 409 26.76 6.97 1.22
C GLU A 409 26.26 6.78 2.67
N PRO A 410 25.30 7.58 3.18
CA PRO A 410 24.72 7.33 4.51
C PRO A 410 24.00 5.98 4.64
N ILE A 411 23.39 5.49 3.56
CA ILE A 411 22.72 4.19 3.53
C ILE A 411 23.77 3.07 3.54
N LEU A 412 24.80 3.19 2.70
CA LEU A 412 25.90 2.23 2.62
C LEU A 412 26.60 2.08 3.98
N GLU A 413 26.87 3.18 4.68
CA GLU A 413 27.43 3.15 6.03
C GLU A 413 26.51 2.46 7.04
N ALA A 414 25.19 2.66 6.94
CA ALA A 414 24.23 2.02 7.84
C ALA A 414 24.13 0.50 7.64
N ILE A 415 24.29 0.02 6.39
CA ILE A 415 24.14 -1.40 6.01
C ILE A 415 25.47 -2.15 5.85
N LYS A 416 26.63 -1.51 6.09
CA LYS A 416 27.98 -2.09 5.84
C LYS A 416 28.28 -3.44 6.50
N GLU A 417 27.61 -3.75 7.59
CA GLU A 417 27.77 -5.00 8.34
C GLU A 417 26.88 -6.14 7.82
N LEU A 418 25.95 -5.85 6.90
CA LEU A 418 25.02 -6.79 6.30
C LEU A 418 25.60 -7.38 5.01
N SER A 419 25.03 -8.48 4.51
CA SER A 419 25.52 -9.09 3.29
C SER A 419 25.28 -8.21 2.05
N LYS A 420 26.33 -8.06 1.24
CA LYS A 420 26.25 -7.40 -0.07
C LYS A 420 26.04 -8.46 -1.14
N PRO A 421 24.95 -8.42 -1.93
CA PRO A 421 24.77 -9.34 -3.06
C PRO A 421 25.86 -9.10 -4.12
N ASN A 422 26.32 -10.17 -4.76
CA ASN A 422 27.23 -10.04 -5.90
C ASN A 422 26.51 -9.45 -7.12
N GLU A 423 27.28 -8.90 -8.05
CA GLU A 423 26.73 -8.22 -9.22
C GLU A 423 25.83 -9.11 -10.08
N GLU A 424 26.19 -10.38 -10.23
CA GLU A 424 25.41 -11.38 -10.96
C GLU A 424 24.01 -11.59 -10.34
N LYS A 425 23.94 -11.71 -9.01
CA LYS A 425 22.66 -11.82 -8.29
C LYS A 425 21.84 -10.55 -8.43
N ILE A 426 22.46 -9.37 -8.37
CA ILE A 426 21.76 -8.08 -8.58
C ILE A 426 21.15 -8.04 -9.98
N LYS A 427 21.94 -8.32 -11.02
CA LYS A 427 21.47 -8.36 -12.43
C LYS A 427 20.34 -9.37 -12.61
N MET A 428 20.45 -10.55 -12.00
CA MET A 428 19.39 -11.57 -12.01
C MET A 428 18.08 -11.07 -11.37
N ILE A 429 18.15 -10.45 -10.19
CA ILE A 429 16.98 -9.94 -9.46
C ILE A 429 16.27 -8.83 -10.25
N LEU A 430 17.03 -7.91 -10.85
CA LEU A 430 16.48 -6.83 -11.68
C LEU A 430 15.78 -7.39 -12.93
N ASN A 431 16.37 -8.39 -13.60
CA ASN A 431 15.80 -8.98 -14.81
C ASN A 431 14.49 -9.77 -14.56
N GLN A 432 14.38 -10.46 -13.41
CA GLN A 432 13.19 -11.25 -13.09
C GLN A 432 11.95 -10.39 -12.77
N SER A 433 12.14 -9.12 -12.43
CA SER A 433 11.14 -8.33 -11.72
C SER A 433 10.58 -7.14 -12.51
N ALA A 434 11.09 -6.85 -13.72
CA ALA A 434 10.58 -5.79 -14.56
C ALA A 434 9.13 -6.09 -15.01
N TRP A 435 8.28 -5.06 -15.10
CA TRP A 435 6.88 -5.21 -15.55
C TRP A 435 6.73 -5.88 -16.94
N THR A 436 7.82 -5.97 -17.70
CA THR A 436 7.91 -6.56 -19.06
C THR A 436 8.42 -8.00 -19.10
N SER A 437 8.82 -8.62 -17.97
CA SER A 437 9.54 -9.91 -17.98
C SER A 437 8.71 -11.13 -18.39
N GLN A 438 7.40 -10.99 -18.68
CA GLN A 438 6.62 -12.05 -19.34
C GLN A 438 6.73 -12.03 -20.89
N SER A 439 7.43 -11.05 -21.46
CA SER A 439 7.74 -10.97 -22.91
C SER A 439 9.24 -10.85 -23.12
N SER A 440 9.97 -11.92 -22.81
CA SER A 440 11.44 -12.00 -22.90
C SER A 440 12.00 -11.93 -24.33
N SER A 441 11.19 -11.69 -25.36
CA SER A 441 11.64 -11.57 -26.76
C SER A 441 11.92 -10.12 -27.21
N LEU A 442 11.48 -9.10 -26.46
CA LEU A 442 11.73 -7.68 -26.79
C LEU A 442 12.97 -7.08 -26.11
N GLN A 443 13.56 -7.80 -25.15
CA GLN A 443 14.73 -7.36 -24.38
C GLN A 443 15.97 -7.11 -25.25
N SER A 444 16.07 -7.73 -26.44
CA SER A 444 17.23 -7.53 -27.33
C SER A 444 17.24 -6.16 -28.02
N CYS A 445 16.09 -5.48 -28.12
CA CYS A 445 15.99 -4.10 -28.62
C CYS A 445 16.12 -3.05 -27.51
N LEU A 446 15.77 -3.39 -26.26
CA LEU A 446 15.73 -2.47 -25.11
C LEU A 446 17.11 -2.21 -24.48
N SER A 447 18.11 -3.04 -24.76
CA SER A 447 19.48 -2.87 -24.24
C SER A 447 20.27 -1.72 -24.89
N ARG A 448 19.72 -1.06 -25.92
CA ARG A 448 20.44 -0.04 -26.70
C ARG A 448 20.38 1.39 -26.14
N PHE A 449 19.68 1.61 -25.03
CA PHE A 449 19.60 2.92 -24.34
C PHE A 449 19.79 2.81 -22.83
N SER A 450 20.80 2.04 -22.41
CA SER A 450 21.29 2.12 -21.03
C SER A 450 22.04 3.44 -20.85
N GLY A 451 21.83 4.10 -19.70
CA GLY A 451 22.52 5.33 -19.32
C GLY A 451 24.06 5.17 -19.26
N LYS A 452 24.74 6.12 -18.60
CA LYS A 452 26.21 6.19 -18.54
C LYS A 452 26.87 4.82 -18.45
N SER A 453 27.95 4.66 -19.22
CA SER A 453 28.80 3.47 -19.21
C SER A 453 29.12 3.03 -17.77
N GLU A 454 29.21 1.71 -17.55
CA GLU A 454 29.61 1.08 -16.28
C GLU A 454 30.93 1.65 -15.70
N THR A 455 31.78 2.25 -16.55
CA THR A 455 33.01 2.94 -16.13
C THR A 455 32.77 4.27 -15.39
N GLY A 456 31.53 4.77 -15.36
CA GLY A 456 31.15 6.09 -14.87
C GLY A 456 31.69 7.24 -15.73
N LYS A 457 32.33 6.95 -16.88
CA LYS A 457 32.93 7.95 -17.76
C LYS A 457 31.94 8.43 -18.82
N THR A 458 32.03 9.72 -19.12
CA THR A 458 31.21 10.39 -20.13
C THR A 458 31.90 10.30 -21.50
N GLY A 459 31.16 9.83 -22.51
CA GLY A 459 31.60 9.81 -23.90
C GLY A 459 31.59 11.19 -24.56
N LEU A 460 32.14 11.29 -25.77
CA LEU A 460 32.04 12.48 -26.62
C LEU A 460 31.31 12.12 -27.92
N ILE A 461 30.25 12.86 -28.22
CA ILE A 461 29.47 12.67 -29.46
C ILE A 461 30.33 13.08 -30.65
N ASN A 462 30.37 12.23 -31.68
CA ASN A 462 31.04 12.54 -32.93
C ASN A 462 30.22 13.57 -33.71
N LEU A 463 30.80 14.74 -33.99
CA LEU A 463 30.13 15.85 -34.69
C LEU A 463 30.33 15.80 -36.21
N GLY A 464 30.81 14.67 -36.73
CA GLY A 464 31.10 14.42 -38.14
C GLY A 464 32.60 14.32 -38.39
N ASN A 465 33.11 13.08 -38.48
CA ASN A 465 34.55 12.78 -38.62
C ASN A 465 35.45 13.45 -37.56
N THR A 466 34.94 13.71 -36.34
CA THR A 466 35.69 14.36 -35.24
C THR A 466 36.31 13.38 -34.25
N CYS A 467 36.44 12.10 -34.59
CA CYS A 467 37.00 11.09 -33.70
C CYS A 467 38.47 11.37 -33.32
N TYR A 468 39.24 12.03 -34.20
CA TYR A 468 40.61 12.47 -33.93
C TYR A 468 40.70 13.48 -32.77
N MET A 469 39.70 14.37 -32.64
CA MET A 469 39.60 15.33 -31.54
C MET A 469 39.12 14.63 -30.28
N ASN A 470 38.08 13.81 -30.40
CA ASN A 470 37.49 13.13 -29.25
C ASN A 470 38.51 12.24 -28.51
N SER A 471 39.36 11.52 -29.25
CA SER A 471 40.42 10.69 -28.65
C SER A 471 41.47 11.51 -27.90
N VAL A 472 41.90 12.65 -28.48
CA VAL A 472 42.85 13.58 -27.85
C VAL A 472 42.29 14.17 -26.57
N ILE A 473 41.03 14.64 -26.59
CA ILE A 473 40.39 15.23 -25.42
C ILE A 473 40.21 14.23 -24.29
N GLN A 474 39.80 12.99 -24.59
CA GLN A 474 39.71 11.94 -23.58
C GLN A 474 41.08 11.61 -22.98
N ALA A 475 42.14 11.55 -23.80
CA ALA A 475 43.50 11.34 -23.30
C ALA A 475 43.97 12.47 -22.37
N LEU A 476 43.73 13.72 -22.76
CA LEU A 476 44.06 14.90 -21.92
C LEU A 476 43.23 14.96 -20.63
N PHE A 477 41.94 14.60 -20.68
CA PHE A 477 41.09 14.54 -19.49
C PHE A 477 41.53 13.46 -18.50
N MET A 478 42.08 12.36 -18.99
CA MET A 478 42.63 11.28 -18.16
C MET A 478 44.01 11.61 -17.59
N ALA A 479 44.75 12.55 -18.18
CA ALA A 479 45.97 13.12 -17.60
C ALA A 479 45.62 13.94 -16.35
N THR A 480 45.77 13.31 -15.19
CA THR A 480 45.13 13.77 -13.96
C THR A 480 45.63 15.14 -13.49
N ASP A 481 46.94 15.41 -13.58
CA ASP A 481 47.49 16.70 -13.17
C ASP A 481 47.06 17.82 -14.11
N PHE A 482 47.03 17.56 -15.41
CA PHE A 482 46.51 18.49 -16.41
C PHE A 482 45.02 18.79 -16.18
N ARG A 483 44.19 17.77 -15.98
CA ARG A 483 42.77 17.93 -15.67
C ARG A 483 42.55 18.79 -14.42
N ARG A 484 43.24 18.46 -13.31
CA ARG A 484 43.10 19.22 -12.05
C ARG A 484 43.51 20.67 -12.26
N HIS A 485 44.61 20.91 -12.97
CA HIS A 485 45.08 22.25 -13.26
C HIS A 485 44.04 23.05 -14.06
N VAL A 486 43.58 22.51 -15.19
CA VAL A 486 42.57 23.15 -16.05
C VAL A 486 41.28 23.46 -15.27
N LEU A 487 40.79 22.54 -14.44
CA LEU A 487 39.60 22.75 -13.63
C LEU A 487 39.80 23.84 -12.55
N SER A 488 41.01 24.00 -12.02
CA SER A 488 41.34 24.99 -10.99
C SER A 488 41.64 26.41 -11.52
N LEU A 489 41.72 26.61 -12.83
CA LEU A 489 42.06 27.91 -13.40
C LEU A 489 40.92 28.93 -13.18
N ASN A 490 41.29 30.12 -12.69
CA ASN A 490 40.37 31.25 -12.64
C ASN A 490 40.46 32.05 -13.94
N LEU A 491 39.43 31.93 -14.79
CA LEU A 491 39.39 32.49 -16.16
C LEU A 491 38.31 33.58 -16.30
N ASN A 492 38.22 34.50 -15.33
CA ASN A 492 37.25 35.59 -15.30
C ASN A 492 37.14 36.35 -16.64
N GLY A 493 35.92 36.48 -17.16
CA GLY A 493 35.57 37.36 -18.28
C GLY A 493 36.13 37.02 -19.68
N CYS A 494 37.00 36.01 -19.84
CA CYS A 494 37.63 35.70 -21.14
C CYS A 494 36.94 34.55 -21.89
N ASN A 495 36.48 34.79 -23.13
CA ASN A 495 36.00 33.75 -24.06
C ASN A 495 37.18 32.98 -24.71
N SER A 496 38.10 32.45 -23.91
CA SER A 496 39.33 31.80 -24.35
C SER A 496 39.12 30.32 -24.71
N LEU A 497 40.07 29.74 -25.45
CA LEU A 497 40.08 28.29 -25.72
C LEU A 497 40.23 27.51 -24.42
N MET A 498 41.09 27.96 -23.51
CA MET A 498 41.28 27.36 -22.19
C MET A 498 39.97 27.27 -21.38
N ARG A 499 39.13 28.31 -21.44
CA ARG A 499 37.84 28.32 -20.74
C ARG A 499 36.85 27.32 -21.34
N LYS A 500 36.83 27.21 -22.67
CA LYS A 500 36.00 26.21 -23.35
C LYS A 500 36.45 24.79 -23.02
N LEU A 501 37.76 24.58 -22.83
CA LEU A 501 38.31 23.31 -22.36
C LEU A 501 37.91 23.02 -20.91
N GLN A 502 37.99 24.01 -20.02
CA GLN A 502 37.53 23.90 -18.63
C GLN A 502 36.04 23.53 -18.55
N HIS A 503 35.20 24.23 -19.33
CA HIS A 503 33.77 23.92 -19.44
C HIS A 503 33.55 22.48 -19.92
N LEU A 504 34.25 22.06 -20.97
CA LEU A 504 34.19 20.68 -21.47
C LEU A 504 34.59 19.65 -20.40
N PHE A 505 35.67 19.90 -19.65
CA PHE A 505 36.12 19.02 -18.58
C PHE A 505 35.13 18.95 -17.41
N ALA A 506 34.51 20.08 -17.04
CA ALA A 506 33.47 20.11 -16.03
C ALA A 506 32.25 19.27 -16.46
N PHE A 507 31.81 19.38 -17.71
CA PHE A 507 30.75 18.54 -18.25
C PHE A 507 31.14 17.06 -18.28
N LEU A 508 32.35 16.72 -18.72
CA LEU A 508 32.84 15.33 -18.70
C LEU A 508 32.87 14.74 -17.27
N ALA A 509 33.15 15.57 -16.26
CA ALA A 509 33.17 15.15 -14.86
C ALA A 509 31.77 15.03 -14.22
N HIS A 510 30.80 15.87 -14.61
CA HIS A 510 29.57 16.08 -13.82
C HIS A 510 28.24 15.93 -14.58
N THR A 511 28.21 15.89 -15.92
CA THR A 511 26.96 15.58 -16.66
C THR A 511 26.48 14.19 -16.34
N GLN A 512 25.18 13.89 -16.36
CA GLN A 512 24.63 12.53 -16.21
C GLN A 512 24.34 11.84 -17.54
N ARG A 513 24.57 12.52 -18.66
CA ARG A 513 24.45 11.95 -20.00
C ARG A 513 25.57 10.95 -20.32
N ASP A 514 25.26 10.01 -21.20
CA ASP A 514 26.21 8.97 -21.64
C ASP A 514 27.31 9.57 -22.51
N ALA A 515 26.97 10.64 -23.26
CA ALA A 515 27.91 11.37 -24.09
C ALA A 515 27.56 12.86 -24.15
N TYR A 516 28.59 13.70 -24.14
CA TYR A 516 28.49 15.15 -24.31
C TYR A 516 28.87 15.57 -25.74
N ALA A 517 28.19 16.57 -26.29
CA ALA A 517 28.50 17.15 -27.61
C ALA A 517 29.38 18.41 -27.46
N PRO A 518 30.70 18.35 -27.73
CA PRO A 518 31.61 19.45 -27.47
C PRO A 518 31.57 20.54 -28.56
N ARG A 519 30.37 21.02 -28.95
CA ARG A 519 30.20 21.94 -30.10
C ARG A 519 31.00 23.24 -29.94
N LEU A 520 30.88 23.88 -28.77
CA LEU A 520 31.57 25.15 -28.47
C LEU A 520 33.09 25.01 -28.52
N PHE A 521 33.61 23.89 -28.01
CA PHE A 521 35.04 23.61 -28.01
C PHE A 521 35.54 23.19 -29.40
N PHE A 522 34.77 22.40 -30.14
CA PHE A 522 35.08 22.01 -31.51
C PHE A 522 35.26 23.23 -32.42
N GLU A 523 34.35 24.21 -32.35
CA GLU A 523 34.44 25.44 -33.15
C GLU A 523 35.67 26.28 -32.80
N ALA A 524 36.09 26.28 -31.54
CA ALA A 524 37.20 27.10 -31.06
C ALA A 524 38.58 26.46 -31.24
N SER A 525 38.66 25.12 -31.16
CA SER A 525 39.93 24.38 -31.13
C SER A 525 40.40 23.91 -32.50
N ARG A 526 39.59 24.05 -33.54
CA ARG A 526 39.89 23.51 -34.88
C ARG A 526 41.03 24.29 -35.56
N PRO A 527 42.11 23.61 -36.01
CA PRO A 527 43.14 24.25 -36.82
C PRO A 527 42.56 24.92 -38.08
N PRO A 528 43.01 26.12 -38.47
CA PRO A 528 42.46 26.84 -39.61
C PRO A 528 42.53 26.07 -40.94
N TRP A 529 43.56 25.25 -41.13
CA TRP A 529 43.79 24.45 -42.33
C TRP A 529 43.07 23.09 -42.33
N PHE A 530 42.37 22.73 -41.25
CA PHE A 530 41.57 21.50 -41.22
C PHE A 530 40.25 21.71 -41.95
N THR A 531 40.03 20.93 -43.01
CA THR A 531 38.73 20.87 -43.68
C THR A 531 37.67 20.32 -42.72
N SER A 532 36.53 21.01 -42.65
CA SER A 532 35.41 20.59 -41.80
C SER A 532 34.82 19.26 -42.31
N ARG A 533 34.42 18.38 -41.39
CA ARG A 533 33.83 17.05 -41.67
C ARG A 533 34.73 16.08 -42.46
N SER A 534 36.03 16.32 -42.61
CA SER A 534 36.99 15.31 -43.08
C SER A 534 37.72 14.66 -41.91
N GLN A 535 38.24 13.45 -42.12
CA GLN A 535 39.16 12.83 -41.17
C GLN A 535 40.48 13.62 -41.12
N GLN A 536 41.12 13.65 -39.95
CA GLN A 536 42.33 14.42 -39.68
C GLN A 536 43.27 13.61 -38.79
N ASP A 537 44.56 13.99 -38.76
CA ASP A 537 45.56 13.39 -37.86
C ASP A 537 45.38 13.91 -36.42
N CYS A 538 45.20 12.99 -35.47
CA CYS A 538 45.03 13.32 -34.05
C CYS A 538 46.31 13.87 -33.42
N SER A 539 47.49 13.48 -33.90
CA SER A 539 48.78 13.99 -33.43
C SER A 539 49.00 15.44 -33.89
N GLU A 540 48.61 15.76 -35.12
CA GLU A 540 48.64 17.14 -35.63
C GLU A 540 47.68 18.04 -34.84
N TYR A 541 46.46 17.56 -34.59
CA TYR A 541 45.50 18.25 -33.74
C TYR A 541 46.02 18.48 -32.31
N LEU A 542 46.61 17.46 -31.69
CA LEU A 542 47.17 17.55 -30.35
C LEU A 542 48.29 18.60 -30.27
N ARG A 543 49.23 18.61 -31.23
CA ARG A 543 50.30 19.63 -31.26
C ARG A 543 49.72 21.03 -31.33
N PHE A 544 48.81 21.27 -32.28
CA PHE A 544 48.16 22.57 -32.42
C PHE A 544 47.41 23.00 -31.16
N LEU A 545 46.67 22.07 -30.55
CA LEU A 545 45.91 22.34 -29.33
C LEU A 545 46.84 22.74 -28.17
N LEU A 546 47.92 21.99 -27.94
CA LEU A 546 48.87 22.28 -26.87
C LEU A 546 49.58 23.62 -27.09
N ASP A 547 50.01 23.91 -28.33
CA ASP A 547 50.63 25.19 -28.67
C ASP A 547 49.67 26.36 -28.41
N ARG A 548 48.39 26.22 -28.83
CA ARG A 548 47.37 27.26 -28.60
C ARG A 548 47.10 27.49 -27.12
N LEU A 549 46.93 26.42 -26.35
CA LEU A 549 46.70 26.52 -24.90
C LEU A 549 47.91 27.15 -24.20
N HIS A 550 49.13 26.81 -24.62
CA HIS A 550 50.37 27.37 -24.08
C HIS A 550 50.50 28.86 -24.36
N GLU A 551 50.26 29.29 -25.60
CA GLU A 551 50.32 30.71 -25.98
C GLU A 551 49.25 31.55 -25.26
N GLU A 552 48.02 31.01 -25.11
CA GLU A 552 46.97 31.67 -24.31
C GLU A 552 47.39 31.81 -22.84
N GLU A 553 47.91 30.75 -22.22
CA GLU A 553 48.37 30.78 -20.83
C GLU A 553 49.54 31.76 -20.62
N ARG A 554 50.50 31.77 -21.56
CA ARG A 554 51.63 32.72 -21.55
C ARG A 554 51.14 34.16 -21.62
N THR A 555 50.16 34.43 -22.48
CA THR A 555 49.55 35.76 -22.63
C THR A 555 48.81 36.18 -21.35
N LEU A 556 48.06 35.26 -20.74
CA LEU A 556 47.34 35.50 -19.48
C LEU A 556 48.30 35.82 -18.32
N LYS A 557 49.43 35.11 -18.21
CA LYS A 557 50.47 35.38 -17.20
C LYS A 557 51.12 36.76 -17.34
N ILE A 558 51.28 37.24 -18.58
CA ILE A 558 51.81 38.59 -18.84
C ILE A 558 50.78 39.65 -18.45
N LEU A 559 49.50 39.42 -18.74
CA LEU A 559 48.41 40.35 -18.41
C LEU A 559 48.14 40.42 -16.90
N SER A 560 48.19 39.30 -16.17
CA SER A 560 47.94 39.26 -14.73
C SER A 560 49.04 39.93 -13.89
N SER A 561 50.27 39.97 -14.39
CA SER A 561 51.39 40.71 -13.78
C SER A 561 51.17 42.24 -13.73
N SER A 562 50.22 42.77 -14.53
CA SER A 562 50.01 44.21 -14.71
C SER A 562 48.82 44.82 -13.92
N LYS A 563 48.03 44.03 -13.20
CA LYS A 563 46.88 44.52 -12.43
C LYS A 563 46.92 44.02 -10.97
N PHE A 564 47.11 44.94 -10.03
CA PHE A 564 46.78 44.71 -8.61
C PHE A 564 45.27 44.93 -8.40
N SER A 565 44.67 44.03 -7.62
CA SER A 565 43.25 43.70 -7.46
C SER A 565 42.53 44.51 -6.39
N GLU A 566 41.19 44.65 -6.51
CA GLU A 566 40.29 44.56 -5.34
C GLU A 566 38.85 44.03 -5.61
N ASP A 567 38.37 43.82 -6.85
CA ASP A 567 37.01 43.27 -7.10
C ASP A 567 36.94 41.76 -7.49
N MET A 568 38.04 41.00 -7.40
CA MET A 568 38.19 39.70 -8.08
C MET A 568 37.44 38.49 -7.45
N ASN A 569 36.86 38.62 -6.26
CA ASN A 569 36.31 37.47 -5.51
C ASN A 569 34.81 37.22 -5.73
N GLU A 570 34.00 38.26 -5.98
CA GLU A 570 32.56 38.09 -6.22
C GLU A 570 32.28 37.51 -7.63
N GLU A 571 32.98 37.98 -8.66
CA GLU A 571 32.80 37.49 -10.04
C GLU A 571 33.17 36.00 -10.21
N SER A 572 34.21 35.53 -9.51
CA SER A 572 34.64 34.12 -9.55
C SER A 572 33.58 33.17 -8.99
N LEU A 573 32.91 33.56 -7.90
CA LEU A 573 31.87 32.76 -7.26
C LEU A 573 30.56 32.75 -8.06
N VAL A 574 30.20 33.89 -8.67
CA VAL A 574 29.04 33.97 -9.58
C VAL A 574 29.22 33.04 -10.79
N GLN A 575 30.45 32.92 -11.28
CA GLN A 575 30.77 32.18 -12.49
C GLN A 575 30.86 30.66 -12.29
N GLU A 576 31.43 30.21 -11.17
CA GLU A 576 31.39 28.80 -10.78
C GLU A 576 29.95 28.34 -10.53
N LYS A 577 29.13 29.22 -9.94
CA LYS A 577 27.69 29.01 -9.79
C LYS A 577 26.96 28.91 -11.13
N GLU A 578 27.23 29.78 -12.10
CA GLU A 578 26.64 29.71 -13.44
C GLU A 578 26.98 28.39 -14.17
N LEU A 579 28.23 27.91 -14.06
CA LEU A 579 28.66 26.65 -14.65
C LEU A 579 27.95 25.45 -14.03
N MET A 580 27.88 25.41 -12.69
CA MET A 580 27.18 24.37 -11.96
C MET A 580 25.67 24.42 -12.18
N ASP A 581 25.07 25.60 -12.29
CA ASP A 581 23.67 25.78 -12.64
C ASP A 581 23.38 25.27 -14.07
N ALA A 582 24.30 25.49 -15.02
CA ALA A 582 24.18 24.97 -16.38
C ALA A 582 24.23 23.43 -16.41
N ILE A 583 25.15 22.82 -15.65
CA ILE A 583 25.25 21.35 -15.53
C ILE A 583 24.01 20.78 -14.83
N THR A 584 23.53 21.44 -13.78
CA THR A 584 22.34 21.02 -13.04
C THR A 584 21.09 21.10 -13.93
N LYS A 585 20.97 22.18 -14.71
CA LYS A 585 19.90 22.35 -15.69
C LYS A 585 19.97 21.28 -16.79
N ASP A 586 21.17 20.95 -17.26
CA ASP A 586 21.40 19.90 -18.25
C ASP A 586 20.96 18.53 -17.73
N ASN A 587 21.34 18.19 -16.50
CA ASN A 587 20.96 16.94 -15.84
C ASN A 587 19.44 16.86 -15.60
N LYS A 588 18.81 17.97 -15.22
CA LYS A 588 17.35 18.04 -15.06
C LYS A 588 16.61 17.86 -16.39
N LEU A 589 17.10 18.48 -17.46
CA LEU A 589 16.56 18.29 -18.82
C LEU A 589 16.71 16.84 -19.27
N TYR A 590 17.87 16.23 -19.05
CA TYR A 590 18.09 14.81 -19.38
C TYR A 590 17.12 13.88 -18.65
N LEU A 591 16.83 14.13 -17.37
CA LEU A 591 15.83 13.37 -16.62
C LEU A 591 14.42 13.52 -17.21
N GLN A 592 14.04 14.74 -17.61
CA GLN A 592 12.75 14.99 -18.27
C GLN A 592 12.67 14.36 -19.66
N GLU A 593 13.76 14.36 -20.43
CA GLU A 593 13.87 13.70 -21.73
C GLU A 593 13.71 12.19 -21.59
N GLN A 594 14.32 11.57 -20.57
CA GLN A 594 14.13 10.15 -20.27
C GLN A 594 12.68 9.83 -19.88
N GLU A 595 12.07 10.64 -19.03
CA GLU A 595 10.66 10.47 -18.62
C GLU A 595 9.71 10.56 -19.82
N LEU A 596 9.90 11.55 -20.69
CA LEU A 596 9.08 11.76 -21.89
C LEU A 596 9.31 10.65 -22.92
N SER A 597 10.55 10.20 -23.11
CA SER A 597 10.88 9.06 -23.98
C SER A 597 10.25 7.77 -23.45
N ALA A 598 10.33 7.51 -22.15
CA ALA A 598 9.72 6.32 -21.53
C ALA A 598 8.19 6.34 -21.67
N ARG A 599 7.54 7.49 -21.46
CA ARG A 599 6.11 7.68 -21.69
C ARG A 599 5.72 7.44 -23.15
N THR A 600 6.50 7.98 -24.09
CA THR A 600 6.24 7.82 -25.53
C THR A 600 6.42 6.37 -25.97
N GLN A 601 7.48 5.69 -25.50
CA GLN A 601 7.71 4.28 -25.79
C GLN A 601 6.65 3.36 -25.19
N ALA A 602 6.13 3.68 -23.99
CA ALA A 602 5.01 2.94 -23.40
C ALA A 602 3.73 3.09 -24.26
N LEU A 603 3.48 4.27 -24.82
CA LEU A 603 2.35 4.53 -25.72
C LEU A 603 2.55 3.85 -27.08
N GLU A 604 3.76 3.85 -27.64
CA GLU A 604 4.07 3.20 -28.92
C GLU A 604 4.03 1.67 -28.82
N ALA A 605 4.49 1.09 -27.71
CA ALA A 605 4.35 -0.34 -27.45
C ALA A 605 2.87 -0.77 -27.37
N SER A 606 2.00 0.09 -26.84
CA SER A 606 0.55 -0.11 -26.84
C SER A 606 -0.08 0.00 -28.23
N ALA A 607 0.49 0.82 -29.14
CA ALA A 607 -0.04 1.01 -30.49
C ALA A 607 0.43 -0.08 -31.48
N ALA A 608 1.65 -0.58 -31.32
CA ALA A 608 2.23 -1.62 -32.18
C ALA A 608 1.53 -2.99 -32.05
N SER A 609 0.84 -3.27 -30.93
CA SER A 609 0.04 -4.50 -30.80
C SER A 609 -1.35 -4.41 -31.43
N CYS A 610 -1.82 -3.20 -31.78
CA CYS A 610 -3.12 -2.99 -32.44
C CYS A 610 -3.06 -3.10 -33.97
N SER A 611 -1.89 -3.28 -34.58
CA SER A 611 -1.68 -3.33 -36.03
C SER A 611 -1.27 -4.71 -36.56
N PHE A 612 -1.67 -5.80 -35.90
CA PHE A 612 -1.68 -7.12 -36.53
C PHE A 612 -2.99 -7.33 -37.30
N ARG A 613 -3.00 -6.97 -38.59
CA ARG A 613 -3.98 -7.51 -39.56
C ARG A 613 -3.51 -8.91 -39.97
N PRO A 614 -4.39 -9.93 -40.03
CA PRO A 614 -4.05 -11.20 -40.63
C PRO A 614 -4.14 -11.04 -42.16
N ASN A 615 -2.99 -10.89 -42.83
CA ASN A 615 -2.96 -11.09 -44.29
C ASN A 615 -2.91 -12.59 -44.57
N GLY A 616 -3.83 -13.01 -45.43
CA GLY A 616 -4.09 -14.39 -45.80
C GLY A 616 -2.97 -15.04 -46.60
N PHE A 617 -3.09 -16.36 -46.62
CA PHE A 617 -2.45 -17.31 -47.52
C PHE A 617 -2.30 -16.79 -48.95
N ASP A 618 -1.10 -16.95 -49.52
CA ASP A 618 -0.96 -17.41 -50.90
C ASP A 618 0.35 -18.21 -51.04
N ASP A 619 0.19 -19.42 -51.58
CA ASP A 619 1.25 -20.37 -51.95
C ASP A 619 2.11 -19.83 -53.10
N ASN A 620 3.42 -20.15 -53.09
CA ASN A 620 4.18 -20.70 -54.23
C ASN A 620 5.67 -20.90 -53.86
N ASP A 621 6.13 -22.14 -54.04
CA ASP A 621 7.47 -22.74 -53.86
C ASP A 621 8.63 -22.10 -54.70
N PRO A 622 9.89 -22.64 -54.71
CA PRO A 622 10.93 -22.73 -53.65
C PRO A 622 12.30 -22.20 -54.26
N PRO A 623 13.58 -22.52 -53.87
CA PRO A 623 14.15 -23.83 -53.47
C PRO A 623 15.19 -23.83 -52.30
N GLY A 624 15.43 -25.02 -51.76
CA GLY A 624 16.79 -25.50 -51.48
C GLY A 624 17.29 -25.53 -50.04
N SER A 625 17.00 -26.62 -49.32
CA SER A 625 17.92 -27.15 -48.29
C SER A 625 18.37 -28.54 -48.70
N CYS A 626 19.68 -28.72 -48.81
CA CYS A 626 20.33 -30.03 -48.81
C CYS A 626 20.12 -30.68 -47.43
N GLY A 627 19.66 -31.95 -47.39
CA GLY A 627 19.61 -32.77 -46.17
C GLY A 627 20.95 -33.46 -45.87
N PRO A 628 20.98 -34.68 -45.30
CA PRO A 628 19.97 -35.35 -44.46
C PRO A 628 20.60 -36.07 -43.22
N THR A 629 19.83 -36.97 -42.61
CA THR A 629 20.11 -38.01 -41.57
C THR A 629 19.50 -37.68 -40.20
N GLY A 630 18.74 -38.55 -39.52
CA GLY A 630 18.26 -39.89 -39.79
C GLY A 630 17.51 -40.44 -38.56
N GLY A 631 16.57 -41.37 -38.79
CA GLY A 631 16.27 -42.45 -37.85
C GLY A 631 15.38 -42.20 -36.63
N GLY A 632 14.13 -42.67 -36.71
CA GLY A 632 13.69 -43.78 -35.86
C GLY A 632 13.00 -43.48 -34.52
N GLY A 633 11.69 -43.76 -34.49
CA GLY A 633 11.14 -44.72 -33.53
C GLY A 633 10.57 -44.22 -32.20
N GLY A 634 9.24 -44.34 -32.06
CA GLY A 634 8.65 -45.05 -30.91
C GLY A 634 8.07 -44.22 -29.76
N GLY A 635 6.74 -44.18 -29.72
CA GLY A 635 6.00 -44.70 -28.56
C GLY A 635 5.58 -43.73 -27.44
N GLY A 636 4.28 -43.47 -27.37
CA GLY A 636 3.52 -43.34 -26.11
C GLY A 636 3.38 -41.93 -25.55
N PHE A 637 2.14 -41.41 -25.50
CA PHE A 637 1.33 -41.39 -24.28
C PHE A 637 -0.01 -40.67 -24.52
N SER A 638 -1.08 -41.40 -24.18
CA SER A 638 -2.39 -40.96 -23.70
C SER A 638 -2.85 -39.52 -23.97
N THR A 639 -3.83 -39.44 -24.86
CA THR A 639 -4.89 -38.43 -24.87
C THR A 639 -5.66 -38.44 -23.54
N VAL A 640 -5.61 -37.33 -22.80
CA VAL A 640 -6.58 -37.03 -21.74
C VAL A 640 -7.22 -35.67 -22.01
N GLY A 641 -8.54 -35.76 -22.17
CA GLY A 641 -9.59 -34.75 -22.17
C GLY A 641 -9.24 -33.32 -21.77
N ARG A 642 -9.51 -32.41 -22.71
CA ARG A 642 -10.01 -31.06 -22.47
C ARG A 642 -11.09 -31.09 -21.38
N LEU A 643 -10.80 -30.48 -20.25
CA LEU A 643 -11.80 -29.95 -19.33
C LEU A 643 -11.89 -28.44 -19.58
N VAL A 644 -13.06 -28.02 -19.99
CA VAL A 644 -13.49 -26.62 -20.13
C VAL A 644 -13.93 -26.14 -18.76
N PHE A 645 -13.37 -25.01 -18.31
CA PHE A 645 -14.04 -24.04 -17.45
C PHE A 645 -13.89 -22.67 -18.08
#